data_AF-A0A4Q2KCK0-F1
#
_entry.id   AF-A0A4Q2KCK0-F1
#
_cell.length_a   1.000
_cell.length_b   1.000
_cell.length_c   1.000
_cell.angle_alpha   90.00
_cell.angle_beta   90.00
_cell.angle_gamma   90.00
#
_symmetry.space_group_name_H-M   'P 1'
#
loop_
_entity.id
_entity.type
_entity.pdbx_description
1 polymer ?
#
loop_
_entity_poly.entity_id
_entity_poly.type
_entity_poly.pdbx_seq_one_letter_code
_entity_poly.pdbx_strand_id
1 'polypeptide(L)'
;MKRVLALILTMVVGLGLLTACAPDQDTCDHNWSEWTVVTEATCTVDGSEKRTCSICKKEETRPITAAHQWGEWKIVEPATHETPGLKERECSVDHEKQQEEIPAYGGEHEYKLDKIIEGDCVTKTVYEYKCSVCGDIRKEEGNIVPDKHVGTKYDCGLHCEFCGKDMDHAATTCGVEGHFKCDGLDHTQCAIEKASNMKLTAIDDGKAWRLDGFTSAGDRTEVFVPAFVDNKPVTEIGAMAFEGYLDAGDDESVIDWLDMVTYIYIPDTVKTLGEYFAYDMDALETVRLPKSVENWEQHTFFAVPSLKTLNIPRGTTSLKGNVGSPSSDTEYALESITLPVTFADLNCLKNFFLNSKVSAINYEGSEESWAALLAKVTDSEYKGKLEEITPVYNYNYNTLYAAETADMQVRLAGFAFEAVEGGYAITGCTGTVTDTLTIPATLLGKPVVALANDALSGEPYGNDEEGTNSNPLSKVKTIVFEAKLTSIGDYNFYGMDALTEVVLPATVTYVGSQCFYNCKNLTKVVIPDGATVDMSRAPFANCPALVEIELPATLKNQSAEGAFANANEALAITFGGNSNLWYYLTSAASANLAKATMTYNGGKTIEQDGNGTEFILNDDGESYTLVGFYDTVKAGEPLAPVGAYTVPTEFNGKPITGIGAAVFNAKAYANEEIATWMKTMVALIIGVMTPNAAGAFDYSDNNVKNIGSHNFVAMESVAQLRVPTEIDDTVMVGCYIDIIGANFIRVPRGVETMTDCFQWSNAFFNGVAARWLVLPSSIKEFNGNSWTGKANGFGVVMDCANADAGAEFEKVIDASHCTRSDWEGAVVPFFKTFSGASLVVGEGGAFNYDLFLTLGF
;
A
#
# COMPACT_ATOMS: atom_id res chain seq x y z
N MET A 1 52.82 -22.04 -15.02
CA MET A 1 52.27 -22.88 -13.92
C MET A 1 51.14 -22.10 -13.28
N LYS A 2 49.93 -22.60 -13.01
CA LYS A 2 49.22 -23.87 -13.33
C LYS A 2 47.83 -23.42 -13.88
N ARG A 3 47.00 -24.17 -14.62
CA ARG A 3 46.65 -25.62 -14.67
C ARG A 3 46.41 -26.02 -16.18
N VAL A 4 46.42 -27.27 -16.68
CA VAL A 4 45.97 -28.62 -16.19
C VAL A 4 44.42 -28.71 -16.19
N LEU A 5 43.68 -29.69 -16.75
CA LEU A 5 43.86 -30.90 -17.62
C LEU A 5 42.41 -31.34 -18.10
N ALA A 6 42.04 -32.41 -18.84
CA ALA A 6 42.71 -33.55 -19.52
C ALA A 6 41.80 -34.24 -20.59
N LEU A 7 42.35 -34.59 -21.78
CA LEU A 7 42.10 -35.83 -22.58
C LEU A 7 40.64 -36.18 -23.04
N ILE A 8 40.31 -37.17 -23.90
CA ILE A 8 40.81 -38.54 -24.26
C ILE A 8 40.63 -38.77 -25.79
N LEU A 9 41.63 -39.21 -26.58
CA LEU A 9 41.92 -40.59 -27.12
C LEU A 9 40.81 -41.20 -28.05
N THR A 10 41.02 -41.96 -29.15
CA THR A 10 42.03 -43.01 -29.49
C THR A 10 42.19 -43.24 -31.04
N MET A 11 42.87 -44.31 -31.51
CA MET A 11 43.47 -44.51 -32.86
C MET A 11 43.69 -46.03 -33.21
N VAL A 12 44.34 -46.36 -34.35
CA VAL A 12 45.02 -47.64 -34.75
C VAL A 12 44.29 -48.54 -35.80
N VAL A 13 45.06 -49.35 -36.56
CA VAL A 13 44.79 -49.81 -37.96
C VAL A 13 45.51 -51.15 -38.31
N GLY A 14 44.94 -51.98 -39.22
CA GLY A 14 45.71 -52.66 -40.29
C GLY A 14 45.79 -54.22 -40.44
N LEU A 15 45.31 -54.72 -41.59
CA LEU A 15 45.89 -55.74 -42.52
C LEU A 15 46.27 -57.20 -42.11
N GLY A 16 45.86 -58.17 -42.97
CA GLY A 16 46.79 -59.15 -43.58
C GLY A 16 46.46 -60.66 -43.53
N LEU A 17 46.02 -61.27 -44.65
CA LEU A 17 45.97 -62.75 -44.80
C LEU A 17 46.01 -63.23 -46.29
N LEU A 18 47.17 -63.76 -46.72
CA LEU A 18 47.48 -64.63 -47.89
C LEU A 18 47.02 -64.26 -49.33
N THR A 19 47.66 -64.89 -50.33
CA THR A 19 47.72 -64.47 -51.76
C THR A 19 47.18 -65.51 -52.76
N ALA A 20 46.63 -65.09 -53.92
CA ALA A 20 46.54 -65.94 -55.13
C ALA A 20 46.40 -65.21 -56.50
N CYS A 21 47.28 -65.60 -57.44
CA CYS A 21 47.19 -65.69 -58.93
C CYS A 21 46.36 -64.76 -59.86
N ALA A 22 47.11 -64.18 -60.83
CA ALA A 22 47.02 -64.35 -62.30
C ALA A 22 45.84 -63.77 -63.15
N PRO A 23 46.07 -63.41 -64.44
CA PRO A 23 45.06 -62.78 -65.31
C PRO A 23 44.64 -63.62 -66.55
N ASP A 24 43.34 -63.75 -66.82
CA ASP A 24 42.77 -63.77 -68.19
C ASP A 24 41.23 -63.62 -68.21
N GLN A 25 40.70 -62.46 -67.78
CA GLN A 25 39.28 -62.06 -67.95
C GLN A 25 39.21 -60.55 -68.19
N ASP A 26 38.62 -60.13 -69.30
CA ASP A 26 38.60 -58.71 -69.73
C ASP A 26 37.34 -57.97 -69.26
N THR A 27 37.30 -57.67 -67.96
CA THR A 27 36.32 -56.77 -67.34
C THR A 27 37.06 -55.67 -66.58
N CYS A 28 37.72 -54.77 -67.30
CA CYS A 28 38.47 -53.65 -66.71
C CYS A 28 38.28 -52.32 -67.45
N ASP A 29 38.21 -51.22 -66.69
CA ASP A 29 38.05 -49.86 -67.21
C ASP A 29 39.37 -49.25 -67.72
N HIS A 30 39.26 -48.19 -68.52
CA HIS A 30 40.37 -47.31 -68.87
C HIS A 30 40.35 -46.02 -68.05
N ASN A 31 41.53 -45.53 -67.66
CA ASN A 31 41.69 -44.39 -66.75
C ASN A 31 42.66 -43.36 -67.36
N TRP A 32 42.13 -42.26 -67.91
CA TRP A 32 42.87 -41.22 -68.63
C TRP A 32 43.30 -40.05 -67.72
N SER A 33 44.37 -39.35 -68.10
CA SER A 33 44.84 -38.15 -67.40
C SER A 33 44.09 -36.88 -67.80
N GLU A 34 44.30 -35.85 -66.98
CA GLU A 34 44.13 -34.44 -67.33
C GLU A 34 44.84 -34.04 -68.62
N TRP A 35 44.39 -32.93 -69.21
CA TRP A 35 45.09 -32.22 -70.28
C TRP A 35 46.26 -31.38 -69.73
N THR A 36 47.22 -31.03 -70.59
CA THR A 36 48.45 -30.33 -70.23
C THR A 36 48.81 -29.34 -71.34
N VAL A 37 48.86 -28.05 -71.01
CA VAL A 37 49.16 -26.95 -71.95
C VAL A 37 50.57 -27.08 -72.53
N VAL A 38 50.69 -26.74 -73.81
CA VAL A 38 51.90 -26.76 -74.65
C VAL A 38 52.26 -25.34 -75.10
N THR A 39 51.27 -24.48 -75.37
CA THR A 39 51.44 -23.04 -75.61
C THR A 39 50.30 -22.23 -75.00
N GLU A 40 50.64 -21.11 -74.35
CA GLU A 40 49.70 -20.15 -73.75
C GLU A 40 49.19 -19.12 -74.77
N ALA A 41 48.05 -18.51 -74.48
CA ALA A 41 47.45 -17.42 -75.27
C ALA A 41 47.71 -16.03 -74.65
N THR A 42 47.50 -14.97 -75.42
CA THR A 42 47.56 -13.56 -74.97
C THR A 42 46.22 -12.85 -75.23
N CYS A 43 46.16 -11.52 -75.07
CA CYS A 43 44.97 -10.75 -75.46
C CYS A 43 44.66 -10.83 -76.98
N THR A 44 45.62 -11.23 -77.83
CA THR A 44 45.47 -11.26 -79.30
C THR A 44 46.16 -12.43 -80.04
N VAL A 45 46.72 -13.44 -79.36
CA VAL A 45 47.44 -14.60 -79.98
C VAL A 45 47.14 -15.94 -79.27
N ASP A 46 47.06 -17.05 -80.04
CA ASP A 46 46.48 -18.37 -79.68
C ASP A 46 47.48 -19.47 -79.15
N GLY A 47 46.96 -20.56 -78.54
CA GLY A 47 47.68 -21.61 -77.76
C GLY A 47 47.28 -23.11 -77.99
N SER A 48 47.68 -24.08 -77.14
CA SER A 48 47.42 -25.55 -77.29
C SER A 48 47.70 -26.49 -76.07
N GLU A 49 47.22 -27.76 -76.04
CA GLU A 49 47.35 -28.76 -74.92
C GLU A 49 47.22 -30.30 -75.28
N LYS A 50 47.61 -31.26 -74.39
CA LYS A 50 47.58 -32.76 -74.60
C LYS A 50 47.29 -33.68 -73.36
N ARG A 51 46.94 -34.99 -73.50
CA ARG A 51 46.71 -35.98 -72.37
C ARG A 51 47.07 -37.48 -72.63
N THR A 52 47.06 -38.36 -71.60
CA THR A 52 47.59 -39.77 -71.63
C THR A 52 46.84 -40.82 -70.73
N CYS A 53 46.74 -42.11 -71.10
CA CYS A 53 46.11 -43.19 -70.29
C CYS A 53 47.04 -43.87 -69.26
N SER A 54 46.57 -44.04 -68.02
CA SER A 54 47.34 -44.60 -66.88
C SER A 54 47.44 -46.14 -66.86
N ILE A 55 46.39 -46.86 -67.24
CA ILE A 55 46.35 -48.34 -67.21
C ILE A 55 47.10 -48.95 -68.41
N CYS A 56 47.00 -48.33 -69.61
CA CYS A 56 47.52 -48.91 -70.86
C CYS A 56 48.45 -48.01 -71.73
N LYS A 57 48.72 -46.75 -71.34
CA LYS A 57 49.75 -45.84 -71.94
C LYS A 57 49.51 -45.39 -73.42
N LYS A 58 48.48 -44.56 -73.66
CA LYS A 58 48.06 -44.02 -74.99
C LYS A 58 47.76 -42.50 -74.91
N GLU A 59 47.90 -41.67 -75.96
CA GLU A 59 47.87 -40.16 -75.88
C GLU A 59 46.95 -39.39 -76.89
N GLU A 60 46.68 -38.07 -76.68
CA GLU A 60 45.74 -37.16 -77.44
C GLU A 60 46.07 -35.62 -77.31
N THR A 61 45.70 -34.70 -78.25
CA THR A 61 46.12 -33.24 -78.32
C THR A 61 45.10 -32.23 -78.97
N ARG A 62 45.01 -30.93 -78.58
CA ARG A 62 44.10 -29.84 -79.14
C ARG A 62 44.57 -28.33 -78.94
N PRO A 63 43.90 -27.27 -79.50
CA PRO A 63 44.30 -25.82 -79.42
C PRO A 63 43.48 -24.88 -78.46
N ILE A 64 43.88 -23.59 -78.31
CA ILE A 64 43.33 -22.52 -77.40
C ILE A 64 43.33 -21.12 -78.10
N THR A 65 42.47 -20.14 -77.72
CA THR A 65 42.30 -18.82 -78.41
C THR A 65 42.29 -17.56 -77.49
N ALA A 66 42.60 -16.38 -78.05
CA ALA A 66 42.88 -15.08 -77.39
C ALA A 66 41.71 -14.08 -77.12
N ALA A 67 41.80 -13.27 -76.05
CA ALA A 67 40.88 -12.13 -75.76
C ALA A 67 41.37 -11.13 -74.66
N HIS A 68 40.86 -9.88 -74.65
CA HIS A 68 41.09 -8.88 -73.57
C HIS A 68 40.65 -9.36 -72.18
N GLN A 69 41.36 -8.93 -71.14
CA GLN A 69 41.18 -9.37 -69.75
C GLN A 69 40.50 -8.28 -68.89
N TRP A 70 39.22 -8.01 -69.15
CA TRP A 70 38.43 -7.08 -68.35
C TRP A 70 38.24 -7.59 -66.92
N GLY A 71 38.58 -6.77 -65.93
CA GLY A 71 38.34 -7.05 -64.51
C GLY A 71 36.87 -6.89 -64.09
N GLU A 72 36.65 -7.07 -62.79
CA GLU A 72 35.32 -7.03 -62.17
C GLU A 72 34.60 -5.68 -62.34
N TRP A 73 33.28 -5.77 -62.61
CA TRP A 73 32.37 -4.63 -62.53
C TRP A 73 32.10 -4.27 -61.08
N LYS A 74 32.43 -3.04 -60.68
CA LYS A 74 32.15 -2.47 -59.36
C LYS A 74 30.94 -1.56 -59.46
N ILE A 75 29.94 -1.80 -58.62
CA ILE A 75 28.78 -0.92 -58.46
C ILE A 75 29.25 0.38 -57.79
N VAL A 76 28.89 1.51 -58.39
CA VAL A 76 29.13 2.86 -57.86
C VAL A 76 27.87 3.36 -57.15
N GLU A 77 26.70 3.13 -57.75
CA GLU A 77 25.39 3.47 -57.20
C GLU A 77 24.40 2.30 -57.46
N PRO A 78 23.64 1.83 -56.45
CA PRO A 78 22.73 0.70 -56.60
C PRO A 78 21.39 1.11 -57.22
N ALA A 79 20.83 0.26 -58.08
CA ALA A 79 19.47 0.41 -58.60
C ALA A 79 18.41 0.00 -57.56
N THR A 80 17.18 0.49 -57.74
CA THR A 80 15.97 0.09 -56.99
C THR A 80 14.94 -0.55 -57.93
N HIS A 81 13.70 -0.83 -57.49
CA HIS A 81 12.65 -1.25 -58.42
C HIS A 81 12.17 -0.12 -59.35
N GLU A 82 12.37 1.16 -58.96
CA GLU A 82 11.89 2.33 -59.69
C GLU A 82 13.01 3.17 -60.33
N THR A 83 14.25 3.07 -59.84
CA THR A 83 15.39 3.92 -60.27
C THR A 83 16.61 3.10 -60.73
N PRO A 84 17.27 3.46 -61.84
CA PRO A 84 18.56 2.90 -62.27
C PRO A 84 19.73 3.17 -61.28
N GLY A 85 20.86 2.51 -61.53
CA GLY A 85 22.15 2.68 -60.85
C GLY A 85 23.34 2.63 -61.84
N LEU A 86 24.58 2.44 -61.36
CA LEU A 86 25.81 2.59 -62.17
C LEU A 86 26.94 1.63 -61.78
N LYS A 87 27.74 1.16 -62.76
CA LYS A 87 28.94 0.32 -62.54
C LYS A 87 30.13 0.68 -63.46
N GLU A 88 31.35 0.36 -63.01
CA GLU A 88 32.63 0.57 -63.73
C GLU A 88 33.54 -0.68 -63.65
N ARG A 89 34.35 -0.96 -64.69
CA ARG A 89 35.45 -1.95 -64.66
C ARG A 89 36.71 -1.47 -65.40
N GLU A 90 37.83 -2.18 -65.18
CA GLU A 90 39.16 -1.87 -65.72
C GLU A 90 39.86 -3.15 -66.24
N CYS A 91 40.58 -3.08 -67.36
CA CYS A 91 41.32 -4.21 -67.93
C CYS A 91 42.62 -4.50 -67.18
N SER A 92 42.85 -5.75 -66.79
CA SER A 92 43.97 -6.17 -65.95
C SER A 92 45.32 -6.32 -66.68
N VAL A 93 45.36 -6.04 -67.99
CA VAL A 93 46.56 -6.17 -68.83
C VAL A 93 46.99 -4.84 -69.49
N ASP A 94 46.06 -3.92 -69.74
CA ASP A 94 46.30 -2.63 -70.41
C ASP A 94 45.72 -1.40 -69.67
N HIS A 95 44.95 -1.61 -68.59
CA HIS A 95 44.33 -0.58 -67.75
C HIS A 95 43.30 0.34 -68.44
N GLU A 96 42.73 -0.05 -69.59
CA GLU A 96 41.56 0.64 -70.14
C GLU A 96 40.33 0.48 -69.24
N LYS A 97 39.42 1.48 -69.22
CA LYS A 97 38.22 1.51 -68.36
C LYS A 97 36.91 1.53 -69.14
N GLN A 98 35.89 0.88 -68.59
CA GLN A 98 34.54 0.79 -69.14
C GLN A 98 33.49 1.12 -68.06
N GLN A 99 32.46 1.89 -68.41
CA GLN A 99 31.31 2.22 -67.56
C GLN A 99 29.99 1.76 -68.22
N GLU A 100 28.98 1.40 -67.41
CA GLU A 100 27.67 0.95 -67.88
C GLU A 100 26.59 1.23 -66.83
N GLU A 101 25.39 1.63 -67.27
CA GLU A 101 24.21 1.88 -66.41
C GLU A 101 23.58 0.54 -65.97
N ILE A 102 23.01 0.51 -64.76
CA ILE A 102 22.27 -0.64 -64.21
C ILE A 102 20.77 -0.28 -64.26
N PRO A 103 19.94 -0.94 -65.11
CA PRO A 103 18.51 -0.67 -65.14
C PRO A 103 17.82 -0.91 -63.78
N ALA A 104 16.71 -0.19 -63.54
CA ALA A 104 15.82 -0.46 -62.42
C ALA A 104 15.27 -1.91 -62.48
N TYR A 105 15.12 -2.56 -61.33
CA TYR A 105 14.79 -3.99 -61.27
C TYR A 105 13.36 -4.32 -61.73
N GLY A 106 12.38 -3.46 -61.40
CA GLY A 106 10.95 -3.67 -61.68
C GLY A 106 10.29 -4.82 -60.90
N GLY A 107 8.96 -4.77 -60.78
CA GLY A 107 8.16 -5.76 -60.05
C GLY A 107 7.81 -5.35 -58.61
N GLU A 108 7.13 -6.24 -57.89
CA GLU A 108 6.69 -6.02 -56.49
C GLU A 108 7.75 -6.49 -55.47
N HIS A 109 7.76 -5.88 -54.29
CA HIS A 109 8.78 -6.12 -53.25
C HIS A 109 8.52 -7.40 -52.45
N GLU A 110 9.52 -8.31 -52.38
CA GLU A 110 9.48 -9.49 -51.51
C GLU A 110 10.24 -9.24 -50.19
N TYR A 111 9.51 -8.90 -49.11
CA TYR A 111 10.06 -8.56 -47.79
C TYR A 111 10.25 -9.78 -46.88
N LYS A 112 11.35 -9.80 -46.11
CA LYS A 112 11.70 -10.83 -45.10
C LYS A 112 12.18 -10.18 -43.80
N LEU A 113 11.91 -10.78 -42.64
CA LEU A 113 12.22 -10.16 -41.34
C LEU A 113 13.73 -10.01 -41.13
N ASP A 114 14.18 -8.79 -40.78
CA ASP A 114 15.59 -8.41 -40.61
C ASP A 114 15.91 -8.15 -39.12
N LYS A 115 14.97 -7.58 -38.35
CA LYS A 115 15.17 -7.27 -36.93
C LYS A 115 13.86 -7.17 -36.13
N ILE A 116 13.95 -7.40 -34.81
CA ILE A 116 12.88 -7.15 -33.81
C ILE A 116 13.41 -6.17 -32.75
N ILE A 117 12.53 -5.32 -32.22
CA ILE A 117 12.79 -4.37 -31.13
C ILE A 117 11.68 -4.55 -30.09
N GLU A 118 11.98 -5.14 -28.93
CA GLU A 118 10.97 -5.40 -27.88
C GLU A 118 10.41 -4.12 -27.22
N GLY A 119 9.13 -4.18 -26.84
CA GLY A 119 8.48 -3.20 -25.97
C GLY A 119 8.44 -3.60 -24.48
N ASP A 120 7.68 -2.82 -23.72
CA ASP A 120 7.42 -2.96 -22.28
C ASP A 120 5.91 -2.85 -21.97
N CYS A 121 5.54 -2.53 -20.73
CA CYS A 121 4.14 -2.47 -20.29
C CYS A 121 3.34 -1.25 -20.80
N VAL A 122 3.97 -0.32 -21.54
CA VAL A 122 3.28 0.80 -22.22
C VAL A 122 3.72 1.00 -23.68
N THR A 123 4.84 0.42 -24.10
CA THR A 123 5.37 0.51 -25.47
C THR A 123 5.22 -0.80 -26.24
N LYS A 124 4.98 -0.69 -27.55
CA LYS A 124 4.80 -1.85 -28.45
C LYS A 124 6.13 -2.39 -28.96
N THR A 125 6.19 -3.71 -29.14
CA THR A 125 7.28 -4.36 -29.90
C THR A 125 7.20 -3.97 -31.39
N VAL A 126 8.34 -3.67 -32.03
CA VAL A 126 8.42 -3.27 -33.46
C VAL A 126 9.23 -4.29 -34.26
N TYR A 127 8.76 -4.61 -35.46
CA TYR A 127 9.36 -5.56 -36.39
C TYR A 127 9.85 -4.82 -37.65
N GLU A 128 11.09 -5.06 -38.06
CA GLU A 128 11.71 -4.47 -39.25
C GLU A 128 11.94 -5.56 -40.31
N TYR A 129 11.39 -5.37 -41.51
CA TYR A 129 11.47 -6.31 -42.64
C TYR A 129 12.22 -5.67 -43.81
N LYS A 130 13.07 -6.44 -44.47
CA LYS A 130 13.92 -5.99 -45.58
C LYS A 130 13.58 -6.73 -46.87
N CYS A 131 13.48 -5.99 -47.97
CA CYS A 131 13.23 -6.56 -49.29
C CYS A 131 14.45 -7.36 -49.74
N SER A 132 14.28 -8.66 -49.97
CA SER A 132 15.39 -9.54 -50.35
C SER A 132 15.85 -9.38 -51.80
N VAL A 133 15.21 -8.50 -52.58
CA VAL A 133 15.56 -8.19 -53.98
C VAL A 133 16.31 -6.85 -54.08
N CYS A 134 15.73 -5.76 -53.57
CA CYS A 134 16.31 -4.41 -53.68
C CYS A 134 16.95 -3.85 -52.39
N GLY A 135 16.77 -4.52 -51.23
CA GLY A 135 17.36 -4.11 -49.95
C GLY A 135 16.61 -3.04 -49.15
N ASP A 136 15.46 -2.57 -49.64
CA ASP A 136 14.57 -1.58 -48.99
C ASP A 136 13.95 -2.10 -47.67
N ILE A 137 13.50 -1.23 -46.75
CA ILE A 137 13.11 -1.60 -45.37
C ILE A 137 11.72 -1.06 -44.97
N ARG A 138 10.83 -1.97 -44.57
CA ARG A 138 9.48 -1.75 -44.02
C ARG A 138 9.46 -2.03 -42.50
N LYS A 139 8.58 -1.38 -41.74
CA LYS A 139 8.43 -1.58 -40.28
C LYS A 139 6.97 -1.74 -39.87
N GLU A 140 6.70 -2.51 -38.81
CA GLU A 140 5.36 -2.81 -38.30
C GLU A 140 5.34 -2.88 -36.77
N GLU A 141 4.24 -2.44 -36.14
CA GLU A 141 4.04 -2.49 -34.68
C GLU A 141 3.25 -3.73 -34.25
N GLY A 142 3.64 -4.34 -33.13
CA GLY A 142 2.93 -5.41 -32.43
C GLY A 142 2.32 -4.95 -31.11
N ASN A 143 2.28 -5.85 -30.11
CA ASN A 143 1.62 -5.61 -28.83
C ASN A 143 2.58 -5.06 -27.75
N ILE A 144 1.93 -4.51 -26.70
CA ILE A 144 2.49 -4.13 -25.40
C ILE A 144 2.75 -5.41 -24.57
N VAL A 145 3.75 -5.41 -23.68
CA VAL A 145 4.24 -6.57 -22.91
C VAL A 145 4.10 -6.29 -21.39
N PRO A 146 3.05 -6.78 -20.71
CA PRO A 146 2.76 -6.38 -19.32
C PRO A 146 3.80 -6.80 -18.26
N ASP A 147 4.46 -7.94 -18.44
CA ASP A 147 5.09 -8.69 -17.33
C ASP A 147 6.47 -8.18 -16.87
N LYS A 148 6.87 -6.96 -17.25
CA LYS A 148 8.18 -6.37 -16.88
C LYS A 148 8.15 -5.58 -15.56
N HIS A 149 7.33 -6.00 -14.59
CA HIS A 149 7.30 -5.44 -13.23
C HIS A 149 8.39 -6.06 -12.35
N VAL A 150 9.03 -5.27 -11.47
CA VAL A 150 10.13 -5.75 -10.60
C VAL A 150 9.88 -5.36 -9.15
N GLY A 151 9.80 -6.35 -8.24
CA GLY A 151 9.85 -6.12 -6.78
C GLY A 151 8.71 -6.74 -5.96
N THR A 152 9.00 -7.90 -5.35
CA THR A 152 8.69 -8.32 -3.95
C THR A 152 7.61 -7.57 -3.14
N LYS A 153 6.74 -8.22 -2.35
CA LYS A 153 6.66 -9.63 -1.95
C LYS A 153 5.30 -9.93 -1.30
N TYR A 154 4.55 -10.86 -1.88
CA TYR A 154 3.66 -11.82 -1.19
C TYR A 154 3.36 -12.93 -2.20
N ASP A 155 4.34 -13.80 -2.43
CA ASP A 155 4.28 -14.79 -3.51
C ASP A 155 3.16 -15.80 -3.28
N CYS A 156 2.27 -15.88 -4.27
CA CYS A 156 1.25 -16.91 -4.39
C CYS A 156 1.90 -18.30 -4.32
N GLY A 157 1.20 -19.27 -3.73
CA GLY A 157 1.78 -20.56 -3.39
C GLY A 157 2.46 -21.28 -4.56
N LEU A 158 3.79 -21.41 -4.46
CA LEU A 158 4.48 -22.61 -4.93
C LEU A 158 3.77 -23.85 -4.36
N HIS A 159 3.90 -24.98 -5.04
CA HIS A 159 3.39 -26.28 -4.60
C HIS A 159 1.88 -26.61 -4.75
N CYS A 160 1.20 -26.10 -5.78
CA CYS A 160 0.26 -26.97 -6.55
C CYS A 160 1.05 -27.83 -7.56
N GLU A 161 2.09 -28.48 -7.06
CA GLU A 161 3.14 -29.17 -7.79
C GLU A 161 2.90 -30.68 -7.86
N PHE A 162 3.51 -31.33 -8.86
CA PHE A 162 4.02 -32.72 -8.87
C PHE A 162 3.11 -33.90 -8.44
N CYS A 163 1.90 -33.72 -7.91
CA CYS A 163 1.09 -34.79 -7.32
C CYS A 163 0.22 -35.58 -8.33
N GLY A 164 0.00 -35.00 -9.51
CA GLY A 164 -0.31 -35.75 -10.74
C GLY A 164 -1.60 -36.57 -10.77
N LYS A 165 -2.77 -35.94 -10.57
CA LYS A 165 -4.08 -36.55 -10.91
C LYS A 165 -5.08 -35.57 -11.52
N ASP A 166 -5.41 -35.86 -12.78
CA ASP A 166 -6.74 -35.81 -13.41
C ASP A 166 -7.63 -34.56 -13.23
N MET A 167 -7.53 -33.60 -14.16
CA MET A 167 -8.64 -33.15 -15.04
C MET A 167 -8.07 -32.41 -16.27
N ASP A 168 -8.75 -32.48 -17.42
CA ASP A 168 -8.06 -32.46 -18.73
C ASP A 168 -8.60 -31.44 -19.77
N HIS A 169 -7.82 -30.37 -19.97
CA HIS A 169 -7.67 -29.50 -21.17
C HIS A 169 -8.76 -28.52 -21.71
N ALA A 170 -8.22 -27.38 -22.18
CA ALA A 170 -8.74 -26.35 -23.11
C ALA A 170 -9.75 -25.29 -22.56
N ALA A 171 -9.76 -24.04 -23.04
CA ALA A 171 -9.07 -23.45 -24.21
C ALA A 171 -8.47 -22.03 -23.97
N THR A 172 -7.16 -21.98 -23.70
CA THR A 172 -6.16 -21.00 -24.21
C THR A 172 -6.62 -19.56 -24.60
N THR A 173 -6.06 -18.46 -24.08
CA THR A 173 -4.62 -18.26 -23.73
C THR A 173 -4.38 -17.19 -22.64
N CYS A 174 -5.12 -17.26 -21.52
CA CYS A 174 -4.79 -16.47 -20.31
C CYS A 174 -4.81 -17.33 -19.02
N GLY A 175 -5.68 -18.35 -18.96
CA GLY A 175 -5.51 -19.47 -18.05
C GLY A 175 -5.99 -19.28 -16.61
N VAL A 176 -6.57 -18.13 -16.27
CA VAL A 176 -7.37 -17.96 -15.05
C VAL A 176 -8.83 -17.80 -15.44
N GLU A 177 -9.66 -18.78 -15.10
CA GLU A 177 -11.11 -18.69 -15.27
C GLU A 177 -11.66 -17.76 -14.16
N GLY A 178 -12.33 -16.68 -14.57
CA GLY A 178 -12.80 -15.64 -13.63
C GLY A 178 -11.75 -14.60 -13.24
N HIS A 179 -10.96 -14.08 -14.19
CA HIS A 179 -9.99 -12.99 -13.94
C HIS A 179 -9.98 -11.95 -15.09
N PHE A 180 -11.17 -11.63 -15.62
CA PHE A 180 -11.36 -10.57 -16.62
C PHE A 180 -11.17 -9.19 -15.96
N LYS A 181 -10.18 -8.42 -16.44
CA LYS A 181 -10.05 -7.00 -16.06
C LYS A 181 -10.96 -6.10 -16.90
N CYS A 182 -12.22 -5.95 -16.49
CA CYS A 182 -13.06 -4.86 -16.99
C CYS A 182 -12.70 -3.57 -16.23
N ASP A 183 -12.36 -2.51 -16.96
CA ASP A 183 -12.12 -1.18 -16.39
C ASP A 183 -11.14 -1.14 -15.19
N GLY A 184 -10.15 -2.04 -15.20
CA GLY A 184 -9.09 -2.14 -14.21
C GLY A 184 -9.43 -2.94 -12.94
N LEU A 185 -10.72 -3.21 -12.69
CA LEU A 185 -11.21 -4.09 -11.62
C LEU A 185 -10.83 -5.56 -11.89
N ASP A 186 -10.70 -6.37 -10.85
CA ASP A 186 -10.71 -7.84 -11.00
C ASP A 186 -12.15 -8.38 -11.12
N HIS A 187 -12.33 -9.61 -11.62
CA HIS A 187 -13.65 -10.26 -11.71
C HIS A 187 -14.34 -10.41 -10.34
N THR A 188 -13.56 -10.54 -9.26
CA THR A 188 -14.06 -10.50 -7.87
C THR A 188 -14.59 -9.12 -7.43
N GLN A 189 -14.14 -8.05 -8.08
CA GLN A 189 -14.56 -6.66 -7.83
C GLN A 189 -15.64 -6.20 -8.83
N CYS A 190 -15.66 -6.77 -10.04
CA CYS A 190 -16.81 -6.71 -10.95
C CYS A 190 -18.01 -7.53 -10.45
N ALA A 191 -17.85 -8.35 -9.42
CA ALA A 191 -18.93 -9.01 -8.69
C ALA A 191 -19.68 -8.02 -7.78
N ILE A 192 -20.20 -6.95 -8.38
CA ILE A 192 -21.34 -6.19 -7.89
C ILE A 192 -22.39 -7.19 -7.41
N GLU A 193 -22.96 -6.99 -6.21
CA GLU A 193 -23.87 -7.95 -5.58
C GLU A 193 -24.89 -8.46 -6.60
N LYS A 194 -24.97 -9.79 -6.74
CA LYS A 194 -25.56 -10.48 -7.89
C LYS A 194 -26.76 -9.75 -8.46
N ALA A 195 -26.75 -9.57 -9.78
CA ALA A 195 -27.79 -9.01 -10.65
C ALA A 195 -29.19 -9.66 -10.47
N SER A 196 -29.77 -9.46 -9.29
CA SER A 196 -30.89 -10.23 -8.72
C SER A 196 -32.19 -9.47 -8.82
N ASN A 197 -32.11 -8.14 -8.81
CA ASN A 197 -33.15 -7.25 -9.27
C ASN A 197 -33.02 -6.89 -10.78
N MET A 198 -32.11 -7.50 -11.54
CA MET A 198 -31.89 -7.20 -12.97
C MET A 198 -32.55 -8.23 -13.90
N LYS A 199 -33.20 -7.74 -14.96
CA LYS A 199 -33.90 -8.53 -15.96
C LYS A 199 -32.98 -8.79 -17.16
N LEU A 200 -32.25 -9.91 -17.13
CA LEU A 200 -31.25 -10.25 -18.16
C LEU A 200 -31.81 -11.21 -19.22
N THR A 201 -31.72 -10.81 -20.50
CA THR A 201 -32.11 -11.63 -21.66
C THR A 201 -30.86 -12.22 -22.33
N ALA A 202 -30.87 -13.52 -22.60
CA ALA A 202 -29.77 -14.22 -23.25
C ALA A 202 -29.74 -13.93 -24.77
N ILE A 203 -28.58 -13.50 -25.27
CA ILE A 203 -28.33 -13.13 -26.68
C ILE A 203 -27.09 -13.87 -27.23
N ASP A 204 -26.82 -13.75 -28.53
CA ASP A 204 -25.73 -14.43 -29.25
C ASP A 204 -25.70 -15.96 -29.07
N ASP A 205 -26.83 -16.63 -29.29
CA ASP A 205 -27.09 -18.05 -28.95
C ASP A 205 -26.88 -18.39 -27.45
N GLY A 206 -27.04 -17.39 -26.58
CA GLY A 206 -26.81 -17.51 -25.13
C GLY A 206 -25.36 -17.37 -24.70
N LYS A 207 -24.49 -16.75 -25.53
CA LYS A 207 -23.08 -16.44 -25.20
C LYS A 207 -22.92 -15.11 -24.45
N ALA A 208 -23.89 -14.20 -24.55
CA ALA A 208 -23.88 -12.89 -23.92
C ALA A 208 -25.26 -12.54 -23.32
N TRP A 209 -25.34 -11.43 -22.60
CA TRP A 209 -26.55 -10.90 -21.96
C TRP A 209 -26.89 -9.49 -22.46
N ARG A 210 -28.20 -9.21 -22.51
CA ARG A 210 -28.77 -7.86 -22.60
C ARG A 210 -29.52 -7.51 -21.32
N LEU A 211 -29.37 -6.29 -20.81
CA LEU A 211 -30.17 -5.78 -19.69
C LEU A 211 -31.49 -5.19 -20.20
N ASP A 212 -32.62 -5.83 -19.87
CA ASP A 212 -33.99 -5.42 -20.26
C ASP A 212 -34.76 -4.81 -19.08
N GLY A 213 -34.08 -4.06 -18.21
CA GLY A 213 -34.64 -3.40 -17.02
C GLY A 213 -34.48 -4.19 -15.72
N PHE A 214 -35.41 -3.97 -14.78
CA PHE A 214 -35.31 -4.48 -13.41
C PHE A 214 -36.55 -5.31 -13.00
N THR A 215 -36.42 -6.09 -11.92
CA THR A 215 -37.43 -7.00 -11.37
C THR A 215 -37.87 -6.66 -9.94
N SER A 216 -37.17 -5.72 -9.29
CA SER A 216 -37.56 -5.08 -8.01
C SER A 216 -36.76 -3.79 -7.81
N ALA A 217 -37.23 -2.92 -6.93
CA ALA A 217 -36.44 -1.78 -6.44
C ALA A 217 -35.05 -2.23 -5.95
N GLY A 218 -34.03 -1.38 -6.14
CA GLY A 218 -32.71 -1.52 -5.53
C GLY A 218 -32.63 -0.81 -4.17
N ASP A 219 -31.49 -0.96 -3.49
CA ASP A 219 -31.21 -0.31 -2.19
C ASP A 219 -30.43 1.01 -2.30
N ARG A 220 -29.83 1.28 -3.47
CA ARG A 220 -28.88 2.38 -3.72
C ARG A 220 -29.41 3.36 -4.77
N THR A 221 -29.03 4.62 -4.67
CA THR A 221 -29.19 5.63 -5.74
C THR A 221 -28.12 5.51 -6.84
N GLU A 222 -27.25 4.49 -6.79
CA GLU A 222 -26.15 4.28 -7.72
C GLU A 222 -26.25 2.88 -8.33
N VAL A 223 -26.31 2.79 -9.66
CA VAL A 223 -26.52 1.52 -10.37
C VAL A 223 -25.28 1.14 -11.17
N PHE A 224 -24.72 -0.02 -10.88
CA PHE A 224 -23.55 -0.55 -11.58
C PHE A 224 -23.98 -1.76 -12.42
N VAL A 225 -23.94 -1.63 -13.75
CA VAL A 225 -24.20 -2.78 -14.62
C VAL A 225 -22.98 -3.72 -14.59
N PRO A 226 -23.16 -5.02 -14.28
CA PRO A 226 -22.05 -5.96 -14.22
C PRO A 226 -21.50 -6.22 -15.62
N ALA A 227 -20.17 -6.26 -15.73
CA ALA A 227 -19.50 -6.61 -16.99
C ALA A 227 -19.77 -8.06 -17.42
N PHE A 228 -19.94 -8.97 -16.45
CA PHE A 228 -20.19 -10.40 -16.67
C PHE A 228 -21.22 -10.93 -15.67
N VAL A 229 -22.08 -11.85 -16.12
CA VAL A 229 -23.00 -12.65 -15.28
C VAL A 229 -22.96 -14.10 -15.74
N ASP A 230 -22.79 -15.04 -14.81
CA ASP A 230 -22.59 -16.48 -15.10
C ASP A 230 -21.53 -16.74 -16.19
N ASN A 231 -20.36 -16.09 -16.06
CA ASN A 231 -19.22 -16.09 -17.00
C ASN A 231 -19.52 -15.63 -18.44
N LYS A 232 -20.64 -14.92 -18.67
CA LYS A 232 -21.01 -14.34 -19.97
C LYS A 232 -21.02 -12.81 -19.89
N PRO A 233 -20.49 -12.08 -20.88
CA PRO A 233 -20.48 -10.62 -20.85
C PRO A 233 -21.89 -10.03 -21.01
N VAL A 234 -22.16 -8.89 -20.37
CA VAL A 234 -23.27 -8.01 -20.75
C VAL A 234 -22.78 -7.13 -21.90
N THR A 235 -23.33 -7.34 -23.10
CA THR A 235 -22.89 -6.66 -24.34
C THR A 235 -23.91 -5.65 -24.87
N GLU A 236 -25.14 -5.69 -24.38
CA GLU A 236 -26.21 -4.78 -24.81
C GLU A 236 -26.99 -4.24 -23.60
N ILE A 237 -27.46 -3.00 -23.72
CA ILE A 237 -28.56 -2.47 -22.90
C ILE A 237 -29.80 -2.41 -23.79
N GLY A 238 -30.90 -2.98 -23.31
CA GLY A 238 -32.19 -3.00 -24.00
C GLY A 238 -32.83 -1.63 -24.11
N ALA A 239 -33.94 -1.56 -24.84
CA ALA A 239 -34.75 -0.35 -24.86
C ALA A 239 -35.45 -0.16 -23.50
N MET A 240 -35.54 1.08 -23.01
CA MET A 240 -36.24 1.45 -21.76
C MET A 240 -35.71 0.66 -20.54
N ALA A 241 -34.40 0.40 -20.50
CA ALA A 241 -33.79 -0.36 -19.41
C ALA A 241 -33.65 0.44 -18.09
N PHE A 242 -33.62 1.78 -18.17
CA PHE A 242 -33.69 2.68 -17.02
C PHE A 242 -34.83 3.69 -17.27
N GLU A 243 -36.07 3.21 -17.06
CA GLU A 243 -37.31 3.97 -17.23
C GLU A 243 -37.90 4.34 -15.87
N GLY A 244 -38.01 5.64 -15.58
CA GLY A 244 -38.72 6.18 -14.41
C GLY A 244 -40.15 6.65 -14.75
N TYR A 245 -40.71 6.20 -15.87
CA TYR A 245 -42.08 6.51 -16.28
C TYR A 245 -43.06 5.38 -15.93
N LEU A 246 -44.23 5.73 -15.38
CA LEU A 246 -45.30 4.79 -15.04
C LEU A 246 -46.22 4.49 -16.24
N ASP A 247 -45.91 3.44 -17.00
CA ASP A 247 -46.82 2.90 -18.02
C ASP A 247 -47.72 1.76 -17.48
N ALA A 248 -48.65 1.28 -18.31
CA ALA A 248 -49.81 0.49 -17.89
C ALA A 248 -49.54 -1.00 -17.59
N GLY A 249 -48.54 -1.31 -16.76
CA GLY A 249 -48.29 -2.68 -16.27
C GLY A 249 -47.14 -2.86 -15.27
N ASP A 250 -46.42 -1.79 -14.93
CA ASP A 250 -45.10 -1.87 -14.31
C ASP A 250 -45.14 -1.83 -12.76
N ASP A 251 -43.99 -2.08 -12.14
CA ASP A 251 -43.85 -2.08 -10.69
C ASP A 251 -43.52 -0.66 -10.20
N GLU A 252 -44.51 -0.04 -9.55
CA GLU A 252 -44.44 1.32 -8.97
C GLU A 252 -43.17 1.52 -8.11
N SER A 253 -42.71 0.48 -7.40
CA SER A 253 -41.50 0.55 -6.57
C SER A 253 -40.18 0.55 -7.35
N VAL A 254 -40.15 -0.03 -8.56
CA VAL A 254 -38.97 0.02 -9.45
C VAL A 254 -38.81 1.43 -10.00
N ILE A 255 -39.93 2.07 -10.35
CA ILE A 255 -39.95 3.39 -10.98
C ILE A 255 -39.66 4.50 -9.97
N ASP A 256 -40.32 4.49 -8.79
CA ASP A 256 -39.99 5.37 -7.66
C ASP A 256 -38.48 5.29 -7.30
N TRP A 257 -37.88 4.10 -7.41
CA TRP A 257 -36.45 3.90 -7.18
C TRP A 257 -35.58 4.46 -8.31
N LEU A 258 -35.94 4.23 -9.58
CA LEU A 258 -35.17 4.71 -10.73
C LEU A 258 -35.17 6.25 -10.83
N ASP A 259 -36.28 6.91 -10.50
CA ASP A 259 -36.32 8.39 -10.46
C ASP A 259 -35.33 8.96 -9.42
N MET A 260 -35.06 8.21 -8.34
CA MET A 260 -34.07 8.55 -7.31
C MET A 260 -32.61 8.18 -7.67
N VAL A 261 -32.34 7.54 -8.82
CA VAL A 261 -30.97 7.14 -9.20
C VAL A 261 -30.17 8.35 -9.69
N THR A 262 -29.05 8.64 -9.00
CA THR A 262 -28.16 9.76 -9.29
C THR A 262 -26.95 9.37 -10.15
N TYR A 263 -26.57 8.09 -10.19
CA TYR A 263 -25.40 7.59 -10.91
C TYR A 263 -25.66 6.25 -11.60
N ILE A 264 -25.22 6.13 -12.87
CA ILE A 264 -25.22 4.85 -13.60
C ILE A 264 -23.82 4.57 -14.16
N TYR A 265 -23.31 3.36 -13.93
CA TYR A 265 -22.11 2.82 -14.57
C TYR A 265 -22.46 1.74 -15.61
N ILE A 266 -21.99 1.93 -16.84
CA ILE A 266 -22.07 0.97 -17.94
C ILE A 266 -20.64 0.47 -18.29
N PRO A 267 -20.40 -0.86 -18.27
CA PRO A 267 -19.07 -1.44 -18.46
C PRO A 267 -18.63 -1.48 -19.92
N ASP A 268 -17.32 -1.50 -20.15
CA ASP A 268 -16.72 -1.57 -21.50
C ASP A 268 -17.07 -2.81 -22.33
N THR A 269 -17.70 -3.83 -21.74
CA THR A 269 -18.26 -4.98 -22.47
C THR A 269 -19.45 -4.59 -23.36
N VAL A 270 -20.19 -3.53 -23.00
CA VAL A 270 -21.36 -3.05 -23.75
C VAL A 270 -20.93 -2.42 -25.09
N LYS A 271 -21.66 -2.77 -26.15
CA LYS A 271 -21.49 -2.29 -27.53
C LYS A 271 -22.77 -1.71 -28.14
N THR A 272 -23.94 -2.12 -27.66
CA THR A 272 -25.26 -1.59 -28.06
C THR A 272 -25.92 -0.85 -26.90
N LEU A 273 -26.34 0.40 -27.13
CA LEU A 273 -27.26 1.13 -26.25
C LEU A 273 -28.62 1.26 -26.94
N GLY A 274 -29.66 0.72 -26.31
CA GLY A 274 -31.03 0.66 -26.82
C GLY A 274 -31.76 2.00 -26.84
N GLU A 275 -32.97 1.98 -27.42
CA GLU A 275 -33.85 3.14 -27.49
C GLU A 275 -34.31 3.55 -26.09
N TYR A 276 -34.37 4.85 -25.78
CA TYR A 276 -34.80 5.33 -24.45
C TYR A 276 -34.04 4.69 -23.28
N PHE A 277 -32.73 4.43 -23.45
CA PHE A 277 -31.82 3.87 -22.43
C PHE A 277 -32.05 4.44 -21.02
N ALA A 278 -32.07 5.77 -20.89
CA ALA A 278 -32.47 6.50 -19.69
C ALA A 278 -33.61 7.46 -20.04
N TYR A 279 -34.77 7.24 -19.42
CA TYR A 279 -36.01 7.95 -19.72
C TYR A 279 -36.75 8.34 -18.43
N ASP A 280 -37.11 9.62 -18.30
CA ASP A 280 -37.85 10.20 -17.15
C ASP A 280 -37.16 9.87 -15.81
N MET A 281 -35.93 10.36 -15.63
CA MET A 281 -35.14 10.18 -14.40
C MET A 281 -34.67 11.54 -13.88
N ASP A 282 -35.43 12.13 -12.95
CA ASP A 282 -35.20 13.52 -12.52
C ASP A 282 -33.91 13.67 -11.69
N ALA A 283 -33.51 12.67 -10.90
CA ALA A 283 -32.30 12.75 -10.05
C ALA A 283 -30.98 12.42 -10.77
N LEU A 284 -31.00 11.93 -12.02
CA LEU A 284 -29.82 11.35 -12.68
C LEU A 284 -28.74 12.40 -12.99
N GLU A 285 -27.68 12.44 -12.19
CA GLU A 285 -26.60 13.44 -12.29
C GLU A 285 -25.47 13.05 -13.23
N THR A 286 -25.15 11.75 -13.36
CA THR A 286 -23.96 11.28 -14.10
C THR A 286 -24.14 9.86 -14.63
N VAL A 287 -23.72 9.63 -15.87
CA VAL A 287 -23.64 8.28 -16.46
C VAL A 287 -22.25 8.02 -17.03
N ARG A 288 -21.56 7.03 -16.47
CA ARG A 288 -20.31 6.48 -17.04
C ARG A 288 -20.69 5.55 -18.18
N LEU A 289 -20.41 5.96 -19.41
CA LEU A 289 -20.64 5.19 -20.64
C LEU A 289 -19.38 4.37 -21.03
N PRO A 290 -19.52 3.25 -21.78
CA PRO A 290 -18.38 2.44 -22.20
C PRO A 290 -17.40 3.23 -23.07
N LYS A 291 -16.11 2.86 -23.09
CA LYS A 291 -15.09 3.56 -23.91
C LYS A 291 -15.37 3.59 -25.41
N SER A 292 -16.19 2.67 -25.89
CA SER A 292 -16.63 2.58 -27.28
C SER A 292 -17.99 1.89 -27.39
N VAL A 293 -18.84 2.39 -28.28
CA VAL A 293 -20.05 1.70 -28.75
C VAL A 293 -19.93 1.38 -30.24
N GLU A 294 -20.69 0.39 -30.67
CA GLU A 294 -20.88 0.03 -32.08
C GLU A 294 -22.27 0.47 -32.55
N ASN A 295 -23.29 0.33 -31.69
CA ASN A 295 -24.67 0.72 -31.97
C ASN A 295 -25.18 1.68 -30.88
N TRP A 296 -25.79 2.78 -31.30
CA TRP A 296 -26.43 3.76 -30.43
C TRP A 296 -27.81 4.07 -31.03
N GLU A 297 -28.87 3.62 -30.36
CA GLU A 297 -30.25 3.78 -30.82
C GLU A 297 -30.92 5.04 -30.24
N GLN A 298 -32.16 5.33 -30.66
CA GLN A 298 -32.76 6.66 -30.53
C GLN A 298 -33.24 7.04 -29.12
N HIS A 299 -33.25 8.36 -28.83
CA HIS A 299 -33.81 8.94 -27.59
C HIS A 299 -33.21 8.43 -26.28
N THR A 300 -31.96 7.95 -26.34
CA THR A 300 -31.12 7.33 -25.30
C THR A 300 -31.03 8.11 -23.98
N PHE A 301 -31.17 9.43 -24.04
CA PHE A 301 -31.27 10.34 -22.89
C PHE A 301 -32.42 11.31 -23.13
N PHE A 302 -33.55 11.05 -22.49
CA PHE A 302 -34.78 11.83 -22.65
C PHE A 302 -35.39 12.11 -21.27
N ALA A 303 -35.74 13.37 -20.99
CA ALA A 303 -36.20 13.80 -19.67
C ALA A 303 -35.25 13.37 -18.51
N VAL A 304 -34.00 13.84 -18.59
CA VAL A 304 -32.97 13.66 -17.56
C VAL A 304 -32.43 15.04 -17.09
N PRO A 305 -33.24 15.86 -16.40
CA PRO A 305 -32.91 17.27 -16.12
C PRO A 305 -31.63 17.46 -15.29
N SER A 306 -31.32 16.56 -14.35
CA SER A 306 -30.16 16.72 -13.46
C SER A 306 -28.80 16.34 -14.06
N LEU A 307 -28.73 15.81 -15.29
CA LEU A 307 -27.48 15.27 -15.84
C LEU A 307 -26.43 16.37 -16.05
N LYS A 308 -25.34 16.33 -15.28
CA LYS A 308 -24.29 17.38 -15.22
C LYS A 308 -23.26 17.27 -16.33
N THR A 309 -22.97 16.06 -16.82
CA THR A 309 -21.98 15.81 -17.88
C THR A 309 -22.48 14.79 -18.89
N LEU A 310 -22.10 14.94 -20.16
CA LEU A 310 -22.40 13.97 -21.23
C LEU A 310 -21.13 13.65 -22.03
N ASN A 311 -20.63 12.42 -21.88
CA ASN A 311 -19.38 11.97 -22.50
C ASN A 311 -19.68 10.97 -23.61
N ILE A 312 -19.67 11.41 -24.87
CA ILE A 312 -20.00 10.54 -26.02
C ILE A 312 -18.83 9.56 -26.27
N PRO A 313 -19.06 8.24 -26.30
CA PRO A 313 -18.04 7.23 -26.57
C PRO A 313 -17.47 7.29 -27.98
N ARG A 314 -16.21 6.85 -28.14
CA ARG A 314 -15.58 6.62 -29.45
C ARG A 314 -16.38 5.59 -30.26
N GLY A 315 -16.32 5.72 -31.59
CA GLY A 315 -17.12 4.89 -32.51
C GLY A 315 -18.48 5.51 -32.85
N THR A 316 -19.06 6.30 -31.94
CA THR A 316 -20.27 7.09 -32.22
C THR A 316 -20.00 8.10 -33.34
N THR A 317 -20.80 8.04 -34.41
CA THR A 317 -20.76 8.98 -35.54
C THR A 317 -21.90 9.99 -35.50
N SER A 318 -23.07 9.59 -35.02
CA SER A 318 -24.25 10.42 -34.82
C SER A 318 -25.17 9.75 -33.81
N LEU A 319 -25.87 10.52 -32.98
CA LEU A 319 -26.93 9.99 -32.13
C LEU A 319 -28.21 9.90 -32.98
N LYS A 320 -28.95 8.80 -32.89
CA LYS A 320 -30.23 8.67 -33.60
C LYS A 320 -31.32 9.43 -32.83
N GLY A 321 -32.22 10.08 -33.55
CA GLY A 321 -33.28 10.91 -32.95
C GLY A 321 -32.73 12.13 -32.18
N ASN A 322 -33.47 12.56 -31.16
CA ASN A 322 -33.10 13.70 -30.31
C ASN A 322 -32.55 13.20 -28.97
N VAL A 323 -31.44 13.79 -28.51
CA VAL A 323 -31.07 13.79 -27.08
C VAL A 323 -31.61 15.06 -26.42
N GLY A 324 -32.17 14.90 -25.22
CA GLY A 324 -32.97 15.93 -24.56
C GLY A 324 -34.40 16.02 -25.10
N SER A 325 -35.34 16.29 -24.20
CA SER A 325 -36.75 16.48 -24.54
C SER A 325 -36.94 17.70 -25.47
N PRO A 326 -37.86 17.65 -26.44
CA PRO A 326 -38.23 18.81 -27.26
C PRO A 326 -39.13 19.82 -26.52
N SER A 327 -39.44 19.63 -25.23
CA SER A 327 -40.17 20.61 -24.41
C SER A 327 -39.33 21.86 -24.13
N SER A 328 -39.92 23.04 -24.35
CA SER A 328 -39.31 24.34 -24.03
C SER A 328 -39.13 24.60 -22.54
N ASP A 329 -39.79 23.81 -21.71
CA ASP A 329 -40.05 24.12 -20.29
C ASP A 329 -39.13 23.32 -19.35
N THR A 330 -38.27 22.46 -19.91
CA THR A 330 -37.32 21.60 -19.18
C THR A 330 -35.92 22.20 -19.21
N GLU A 331 -35.44 22.71 -18.08
CA GLU A 331 -34.08 23.24 -17.91
C GLU A 331 -33.11 22.12 -17.52
N TYR A 332 -31.98 22.00 -18.23
CA TYR A 332 -30.97 20.96 -18.00
C TYR A 332 -29.80 21.48 -17.16
N ALA A 333 -29.39 20.71 -16.16
CA ALA A 333 -28.23 20.97 -15.30
C ALA A 333 -26.88 20.77 -15.99
N LEU A 334 -26.87 20.27 -17.23
CA LEU A 334 -25.68 19.94 -18.01
C LEU A 334 -24.69 21.11 -18.10
N GLU A 335 -23.47 20.90 -17.62
CA GLU A 335 -22.40 21.91 -17.55
C GLU A 335 -21.34 21.69 -18.65
N SER A 336 -21.15 20.43 -19.08
CA SER A 336 -20.14 20.08 -20.10
C SER A 336 -20.50 18.88 -20.98
N ILE A 337 -19.95 18.87 -22.20
CA ILE A 337 -20.09 17.77 -23.17
C ILE A 337 -18.70 17.38 -23.70
N THR A 338 -18.44 16.07 -23.78
CA THR A 338 -17.21 15.52 -24.38
C THR A 338 -17.54 14.76 -25.67
N LEU A 339 -16.83 15.09 -26.76
CA LEU A 339 -17.10 14.68 -28.13
C LEU A 339 -15.87 14.00 -28.79
N PRO A 340 -16.03 12.80 -29.39
CA PRO A 340 -14.94 12.08 -30.04
C PRO A 340 -14.72 12.60 -31.46
N VAL A 341 -13.53 12.33 -32.04
CA VAL A 341 -13.20 12.78 -33.41
C VAL A 341 -14.02 12.04 -34.48
N THR A 342 -14.66 10.92 -34.12
CA THR A 342 -15.62 10.21 -34.98
C THR A 342 -16.97 10.91 -35.12
N PHE A 343 -17.29 11.87 -34.26
CA PHE A 343 -18.62 12.49 -34.21
C PHE A 343 -18.83 13.46 -35.38
N ALA A 344 -19.93 13.27 -36.12
CA ALA A 344 -20.13 13.85 -37.45
C ALA A 344 -21.38 14.72 -37.57
N ASP A 345 -22.32 14.68 -36.61
CA ASP A 345 -23.54 15.50 -36.59
C ASP A 345 -23.86 16.06 -35.19
N LEU A 346 -23.72 17.38 -35.02
CA LEU A 346 -24.10 18.08 -33.80
C LEU A 346 -25.61 18.33 -33.66
N ASN A 347 -26.40 18.27 -34.74
CA ASN A 347 -27.80 18.72 -34.71
C ASN A 347 -28.67 17.86 -33.75
N CYS A 348 -28.31 16.59 -33.53
CA CYS A 348 -28.95 15.69 -32.56
C CYS A 348 -28.84 16.13 -31.08
N LEU A 349 -27.87 17.01 -30.75
CA LEU A 349 -27.66 17.57 -29.41
C LEU A 349 -28.43 18.88 -29.15
N LYS A 350 -29.12 19.43 -30.16
CA LYS A 350 -29.74 20.77 -30.11
C LYS A 350 -30.62 20.99 -28.88
N ASN A 351 -31.56 20.08 -28.60
CA ASN A 351 -32.56 20.27 -27.54
C ASN A 351 -31.89 20.34 -26.16
N PHE A 352 -31.04 19.34 -25.89
CA PHE A 352 -30.26 19.24 -24.66
C PHE A 352 -29.38 20.49 -24.47
N PHE A 353 -28.67 20.93 -25.50
CA PHE A 353 -27.76 22.08 -25.42
C PHE A 353 -28.49 23.41 -25.23
N LEU A 354 -29.54 23.70 -26.02
CA LEU A 354 -30.23 24.99 -25.97
C LEU A 354 -30.85 25.30 -24.60
N ASN A 355 -31.34 24.28 -23.91
CA ASN A 355 -31.99 24.40 -22.61
C ASN A 355 -31.05 24.13 -21.42
N SER A 356 -29.73 24.10 -21.63
CA SER A 356 -28.72 23.74 -20.61
C SER A 356 -27.86 24.90 -20.12
N LYS A 357 -27.00 24.59 -19.12
CA LYS A 357 -25.96 25.44 -18.56
C LYS A 357 -24.56 25.14 -19.14
N VAL A 358 -24.48 24.52 -20.33
CA VAL A 358 -23.20 24.10 -20.91
C VAL A 358 -22.27 25.29 -21.09
N SER A 359 -21.09 25.19 -20.49
CA SER A 359 -20.04 26.20 -20.50
C SER A 359 -18.68 25.65 -20.96
N ALA A 360 -18.55 24.32 -21.07
CA ALA A 360 -17.35 23.66 -21.58
C ALA A 360 -17.69 22.59 -22.63
N ILE A 361 -16.90 22.56 -23.71
CA ILE A 361 -16.92 21.51 -24.73
C ILE A 361 -15.53 20.90 -24.80
N ASN A 362 -15.42 19.59 -24.60
CA ASN A 362 -14.19 18.83 -24.76
C ASN A 362 -14.23 18.12 -26.12
N TYR A 363 -13.28 18.36 -27.01
CA TYR A 363 -13.27 17.74 -28.34
C TYR A 363 -11.94 17.05 -28.65
N GLU A 364 -12.01 15.76 -28.98
CA GLU A 364 -10.83 14.94 -29.35
C GLU A 364 -10.17 15.41 -30.65
N GLY A 365 -10.92 16.07 -31.54
CA GLY A 365 -10.41 16.58 -32.81
C GLY A 365 -9.67 17.92 -32.71
N SER A 366 -9.15 18.37 -33.86
CA SER A 366 -8.54 19.68 -34.04
C SER A 366 -9.56 20.80 -34.28
N GLU A 367 -9.14 22.05 -34.10
CA GLU A 367 -9.90 23.25 -34.45
C GLU A 367 -10.43 23.23 -35.91
N GLU A 368 -9.64 22.74 -36.86
CA GLU A 368 -10.05 22.59 -38.26
C GLU A 368 -11.21 21.61 -38.42
N SER A 369 -11.16 20.46 -37.73
CA SER A 369 -12.24 19.48 -37.73
C SER A 369 -13.49 19.96 -36.98
N TRP A 370 -13.33 20.77 -35.94
CA TRP A 370 -14.44 21.43 -35.24
C TRP A 370 -15.15 22.43 -36.14
N ALA A 371 -14.41 23.29 -36.85
CA ALA A 371 -14.98 24.23 -37.81
C ALA A 371 -15.75 23.51 -38.94
N ALA A 372 -15.23 22.37 -39.43
CA ALA A 372 -15.90 21.53 -40.43
C ALA A 372 -17.16 20.82 -39.89
N LEU A 373 -17.24 20.56 -38.59
CA LEU A 373 -18.41 20.01 -37.91
C LEU A 373 -19.49 21.09 -37.68
N LEU A 374 -19.08 22.24 -37.14
CA LEU A 374 -19.91 23.42 -36.90
C LEU A 374 -20.49 24.02 -38.19
N ALA A 375 -19.81 23.83 -39.33
CA ALA A 375 -20.34 24.18 -40.66
C ALA A 375 -21.62 23.39 -41.06
N LYS A 376 -21.89 22.25 -40.42
CA LYS A 376 -23.09 21.41 -40.67
C LYS A 376 -24.28 21.73 -39.77
N VAL A 377 -24.12 22.60 -38.77
CA VAL A 377 -25.22 23.00 -37.89
C VAL A 377 -26.17 23.91 -38.67
N THR A 378 -27.41 23.48 -38.86
CA THR A 378 -28.40 24.19 -39.68
C THR A 378 -29.23 25.20 -38.91
N ASP A 379 -29.30 25.07 -37.60
CA ASP A 379 -30.06 25.95 -36.72
C ASP A 379 -29.21 27.15 -36.27
N SER A 380 -29.70 28.37 -36.51
CA SER A 380 -28.94 29.59 -36.25
C SER A 380 -28.82 29.97 -34.77
N GLU A 381 -29.76 29.56 -33.91
CA GLU A 381 -29.70 29.87 -32.48
C GLU A 381 -28.74 28.92 -31.78
N TYR A 382 -28.87 27.62 -32.07
CA TYR A 382 -27.97 26.60 -31.55
C TYR A 382 -26.53 26.82 -32.03
N LYS A 383 -26.35 27.17 -33.31
CA LYS A 383 -25.04 27.56 -33.85
C LYS A 383 -24.45 28.78 -33.13
N GLY A 384 -25.27 29.79 -32.81
CA GLY A 384 -24.84 30.95 -32.03
C GLY A 384 -24.27 30.55 -30.67
N LYS A 385 -25.00 29.75 -29.88
CA LYS A 385 -24.50 29.27 -28.58
C LYS A 385 -23.24 28.38 -28.69
N LEU A 386 -23.11 27.59 -29.77
CA LEU A 386 -21.89 26.82 -30.04
C LEU A 386 -20.68 27.72 -30.39
N GLU A 387 -20.91 28.87 -31.01
CA GLU A 387 -19.87 29.85 -31.35
C GLU A 387 -19.45 30.73 -30.15
N GLU A 388 -20.23 30.75 -29.07
CA GLU A 388 -19.89 31.42 -27.81
C GLU A 388 -18.91 30.62 -26.92
N ILE A 389 -18.79 29.29 -27.13
CA ILE A 389 -17.92 28.41 -26.34
C ILE A 389 -16.71 27.98 -27.17
N THR A 390 -15.50 28.30 -26.70
CA THR A 390 -14.25 27.77 -27.26
C THR A 390 -13.98 26.35 -26.75
N PRO A 391 -13.95 25.31 -27.59
CA PRO A 391 -13.69 23.94 -27.13
C PRO A 391 -12.24 23.70 -26.69
N VAL A 392 -12.05 22.73 -25.81
CA VAL A 392 -10.75 22.13 -25.52
C VAL A 392 -10.43 21.11 -26.61
N TYR A 393 -9.61 21.51 -27.59
CA TYR A 393 -9.19 20.67 -28.72
C TYR A 393 -8.13 19.62 -28.35
N ASN A 394 -8.06 18.53 -29.13
CA ASN A 394 -7.17 17.38 -28.91
C ASN A 394 -7.37 16.72 -27.53
N TYR A 395 -8.60 16.73 -27.02
CA TYR A 395 -8.93 16.27 -25.67
C TYR A 395 -8.63 14.79 -25.44
N ASN A 396 -7.88 14.48 -24.38
CA ASN A 396 -7.45 13.12 -24.08
C ASN A 396 -8.52 12.32 -23.33
N TYR A 397 -9.34 11.60 -24.09
CA TYR A 397 -10.31 10.62 -23.57
C TYR A 397 -9.72 9.58 -22.61
N ASN A 398 -8.43 9.25 -22.68
CA ASN A 398 -7.83 8.30 -21.74
C ASN A 398 -7.70 8.91 -20.33
N THR A 399 -7.54 10.23 -20.21
CA THR A 399 -7.58 10.96 -18.93
C THR A 399 -8.99 10.98 -18.36
N LEU A 400 -10.00 11.22 -19.21
CA LEU A 400 -11.41 11.19 -18.82
C LEU A 400 -11.80 9.82 -18.26
N TYR A 401 -11.58 8.76 -19.03
CA TYR A 401 -11.94 7.42 -18.57
C TYR A 401 -11.13 6.95 -17.36
N ALA A 402 -9.89 7.42 -17.16
CA ALA A 402 -9.16 7.18 -15.92
C ALA A 402 -9.81 7.89 -14.71
N ALA A 403 -10.32 9.11 -14.88
CA ALA A 403 -11.04 9.84 -13.83
C ALA A 403 -12.42 9.21 -13.54
N GLU A 404 -13.18 8.81 -14.56
CA GLU A 404 -14.46 8.09 -14.38
C GLU A 404 -14.27 6.72 -13.73
N THR A 405 -13.21 5.98 -14.09
CA THR A 405 -12.86 4.72 -13.42
C THR A 405 -12.47 4.94 -11.96
N ALA A 406 -11.79 6.05 -11.63
CA ALA A 406 -11.50 6.41 -10.25
C ALA A 406 -12.78 6.78 -9.47
N ASP A 407 -13.65 7.63 -10.01
CA ASP A 407 -14.95 7.98 -9.41
C ASP A 407 -15.82 6.74 -9.17
N MET A 408 -15.93 5.84 -10.17
CA MET A 408 -16.57 4.53 -10.02
C MET A 408 -15.94 3.71 -8.88
N GLN A 409 -14.61 3.67 -8.75
CA GLN A 409 -13.93 2.95 -7.66
C GLN A 409 -14.17 3.58 -6.28
N VAL A 410 -14.37 4.90 -6.17
CA VAL A 410 -14.79 5.55 -4.92
C VAL A 410 -16.20 5.12 -4.53
N ARG A 411 -17.13 5.17 -5.48
CA ARG A 411 -18.54 4.81 -5.26
C ARG A 411 -18.71 3.33 -4.89
N LEU A 412 -18.05 2.44 -5.63
CA LEU A 412 -17.99 1.00 -5.32
C LEU A 412 -17.38 0.71 -3.94
N ALA A 413 -16.45 1.55 -3.45
CA ALA A 413 -15.88 1.39 -2.13
C ALA A 413 -16.81 1.88 -1.00
N GLY A 414 -17.74 2.80 -1.28
CA GLY A 414 -18.75 3.26 -0.30
C GLY A 414 -18.20 4.10 0.86
N PHE A 415 -17.02 4.71 0.72
CA PHE A 415 -16.39 5.55 1.75
C PHE A 415 -16.04 6.96 1.24
N ALA A 416 -16.25 7.96 2.08
CA ALA A 416 -15.55 9.24 2.01
C ALA A 416 -14.15 9.10 2.60
N PHE A 417 -13.16 9.80 2.04
CA PHE A 417 -11.77 9.72 2.50
C PHE A 417 -10.98 11.00 2.21
N GLU A 418 -9.88 11.19 2.93
CA GLU A 418 -8.91 12.27 2.72
C GLU A 418 -7.47 11.75 2.60
N ALA A 419 -6.61 12.50 1.90
CA ALA A 419 -5.22 12.12 1.68
C ALA A 419 -4.36 12.45 2.90
N VAL A 420 -3.65 11.45 3.43
CA VAL A 420 -2.77 11.56 4.60
C VAL A 420 -1.38 11.02 4.29
N GLU A 421 -0.44 11.14 5.23
CA GLU A 421 0.87 10.51 5.07
C GLU A 421 0.73 8.98 4.96
N GLY A 422 1.40 8.38 3.98
CA GLY A 422 1.36 6.94 3.71
C GLY A 422 0.14 6.43 2.92
N GLY A 423 -0.95 7.19 2.78
CA GLY A 423 -2.14 6.69 2.09
C GLY A 423 -3.40 7.56 2.19
N TYR A 424 -4.53 6.92 2.44
CA TYR A 424 -5.83 7.56 2.69
C TYR A 424 -6.35 7.25 4.10
N ALA A 425 -7.01 8.23 4.71
CA ALA A 425 -7.83 8.07 5.90
C ALA A 425 -9.31 8.05 5.48
N ILE A 426 -10.10 7.11 5.97
CA ILE A 426 -11.56 7.11 5.77
C ILE A 426 -12.17 8.15 6.71
N THR A 427 -13.03 9.01 6.19
CA THR A 427 -13.67 10.14 6.89
C THR A 427 -15.19 10.00 7.00
N GLY A 428 -15.78 8.98 6.38
CA GLY A 428 -17.21 8.68 6.47
C GLY A 428 -17.58 7.43 5.69
N CYS A 429 -18.65 6.73 6.09
CA CYS A 429 -19.31 5.75 5.24
C CYS A 429 -20.40 6.44 4.40
N THR A 430 -20.36 6.28 3.08
CA THR A 430 -21.29 6.90 2.12
C THR A 430 -22.15 5.88 1.35
N GLY A 431 -21.71 4.62 1.25
CA GLY A 431 -22.47 3.54 0.63
C GLY A 431 -23.57 2.98 1.52
N THR A 432 -24.48 2.18 0.95
CA THR A 432 -25.36 1.32 1.73
C THR A 432 -24.54 0.21 2.38
N VAL A 433 -24.81 -0.06 3.66
CA VAL A 433 -24.10 -1.08 4.43
C VAL A 433 -25.04 -2.23 4.76
N THR A 434 -24.55 -3.45 4.55
CA THR A 434 -25.24 -4.70 4.89
C THR A 434 -24.95 -5.06 6.36
N ASP A 435 -24.99 -6.34 6.74
CA ASP A 435 -24.57 -6.75 8.09
C ASP A 435 -23.06 -6.98 8.24
N THR A 436 -22.28 -6.84 7.15
CA THR A 436 -20.82 -6.94 7.18
C THR A 436 -20.20 -5.72 6.48
N LEU A 437 -19.34 -4.99 7.19
CA LEU A 437 -18.60 -3.84 6.67
C LEU A 437 -17.13 -4.23 6.41
N THR A 438 -16.65 -4.09 5.18
CA THR A 438 -15.24 -4.35 4.84
C THR A 438 -14.49 -3.03 4.69
N ILE A 439 -13.42 -2.84 5.46
CA ILE A 439 -12.50 -1.70 5.35
C ILE A 439 -11.38 -2.10 4.37
N PRO A 440 -11.36 -1.57 3.13
CA PRO A 440 -10.59 -2.14 2.02
C PRO A 440 -9.09 -1.88 2.16
N ALA A 441 -8.27 -2.79 1.62
CA ALA A 441 -6.80 -2.65 1.66
C ALA A 441 -6.31 -1.34 1.02
N THR A 442 -7.00 -0.86 -0.02
CA THR A 442 -6.64 0.34 -0.77
C THR A 442 -7.86 1.12 -1.24
N LEU A 443 -7.76 2.45 -1.27
CA LEU A 443 -8.65 3.34 -2.02
C LEU A 443 -7.83 3.98 -3.16
N LEU A 444 -8.37 4.00 -4.37
CA LEU A 444 -7.69 4.51 -5.59
C LEU A 444 -6.24 4.00 -5.75
N GLY A 445 -6.01 2.72 -5.42
CA GLY A 445 -4.69 2.07 -5.51
C GLY A 445 -3.65 2.51 -4.47
N LYS A 446 -4.00 3.36 -3.50
CA LYS A 446 -3.14 3.68 -2.34
C LYS A 446 -3.65 3.00 -1.07
N PRO A 447 -2.80 2.66 -0.09
CA PRO A 447 -3.23 2.02 1.15
C PRO A 447 -4.27 2.85 1.92
N VAL A 448 -5.25 2.18 2.53
CA VAL A 448 -5.99 2.77 3.64
C VAL A 448 -5.17 2.58 4.91
N VAL A 449 -4.85 3.69 5.58
CA VAL A 449 -3.93 3.71 6.73
C VAL A 449 -4.59 4.20 8.02
N ALA A 450 -5.74 4.88 7.94
CA ALA A 450 -6.41 5.39 9.13
C ALA A 450 -7.93 5.44 8.99
N LEU A 451 -8.61 5.46 10.13
CA LEU A 451 -9.98 5.96 10.25
C LEU A 451 -9.92 7.31 10.98
N ALA A 452 -10.49 8.36 10.40
CA ALA A 452 -10.63 9.66 11.05
C ALA A 452 -11.67 9.61 12.18
N ASN A 453 -11.77 10.68 12.97
CA ASN A 453 -12.80 10.77 14.02
C ASN A 453 -14.21 10.64 13.44
N ASP A 454 -15.09 9.95 14.18
CA ASP A 454 -16.52 9.73 13.88
C ASP A 454 -16.83 8.97 12.57
N ALA A 455 -15.81 8.61 11.77
CA ALA A 455 -15.95 8.17 10.38
C ALA A 455 -16.85 6.94 10.16
N LEU A 456 -16.92 6.03 11.14
CA LEU A 456 -17.77 4.84 11.12
C LEU A 456 -18.78 4.78 12.29
N SER A 457 -19.06 5.91 12.95
CA SER A 457 -20.04 5.96 14.06
C SER A 457 -21.43 5.49 13.63
N GLY A 458 -22.11 4.73 14.50
CA GLY A 458 -23.48 4.26 14.34
C GLY A 458 -24.56 5.28 14.75
N GLU A 459 -24.23 6.28 15.57
CA GLU A 459 -25.13 7.36 16.00
C GLU A 459 -24.52 8.75 15.68
N PRO A 460 -25.28 9.74 15.18
CA PRO A 460 -24.76 11.09 14.94
C PRO A 460 -24.39 11.78 16.27
N TYR A 461 -23.13 12.17 16.43
CA TYR A 461 -22.64 12.81 17.66
C TYR A 461 -23.39 14.13 17.96
N GLY A 462 -24.12 14.18 19.08
CA GLY A 462 -24.76 15.38 19.62
C GLY A 462 -26.23 15.61 19.27
N ASN A 463 -26.96 14.60 18.76
CA ASN A 463 -28.41 14.68 18.55
C ASN A 463 -29.18 13.87 19.62
N ASP A 464 -29.73 14.55 20.61
CA ASP A 464 -30.48 13.99 21.75
C ASP A 464 -31.90 13.46 21.37
N GLU A 465 -32.32 13.55 20.11
CA GLU A 465 -33.70 13.27 19.67
C GLU A 465 -33.86 11.86 19.07
N GLU A 466 -34.93 11.15 19.45
CA GLU A 466 -35.36 9.85 18.91
C GLU A 466 -35.89 9.99 17.46
N GLY A 467 -35.03 10.43 16.53
CA GLY A 467 -35.39 11.06 15.26
C GLY A 467 -35.04 10.29 13.98
N THR A 468 -35.36 9.00 13.90
CA THR A 468 -35.57 8.18 12.67
C THR A 468 -34.56 8.19 11.51
N ASN A 469 -33.43 8.89 11.57
CA ASN A 469 -32.37 8.82 10.57
C ASN A 469 -31.62 7.50 10.72
N SER A 470 -31.99 6.49 9.93
CA SER A 470 -31.39 5.16 9.96
C SER A 470 -29.97 5.18 9.38
N ASN A 471 -28.99 5.56 10.20
CA ASN A 471 -27.57 5.43 9.87
C ASN A 471 -27.29 3.98 9.42
N PRO A 472 -26.77 3.74 8.20
CA PRO A 472 -26.60 2.38 7.68
C PRO A 472 -25.68 1.52 8.55
N LEU A 473 -24.71 2.15 9.24
CA LEU A 473 -23.76 1.48 10.13
C LEU A 473 -24.42 0.83 11.35
N SER A 474 -25.62 1.28 11.76
CA SER A 474 -26.40 0.66 12.85
C SER A 474 -26.82 -0.79 12.58
N LYS A 475 -26.75 -1.27 11.33
CA LYS A 475 -27.10 -2.63 10.89
C LYS A 475 -25.91 -3.61 10.90
N VAL A 476 -24.69 -3.10 11.02
CA VAL A 476 -23.44 -3.87 10.90
C VAL A 476 -23.26 -4.78 12.12
N LYS A 477 -23.07 -6.08 11.86
CA LYS A 477 -22.76 -7.10 12.87
C LYS A 477 -21.27 -7.43 12.94
N THR A 478 -20.59 -7.31 11.80
CA THR A 478 -19.20 -7.74 11.61
C THR A 478 -18.42 -6.65 10.87
N ILE A 479 -17.21 -6.34 11.32
CA ILE A 479 -16.27 -5.48 10.58
C ILE A 479 -15.05 -6.31 10.17
N VAL A 480 -14.71 -6.27 8.89
CA VAL A 480 -13.56 -6.96 8.31
C VAL A 480 -12.53 -5.92 7.88
N PHE A 481 -11.30 -6.05 8.38
CA PHE A 481 -10.22 -5.12 8.05
C PHE A 481 -9.23 -5.77 7.07
N GLU A 482 -9.27 -5.38 5.80
CA GLU A 482 -8.18 -5.61 4.86
C GLU A 482 -7.11 -4.50 4.94
N ALA A 483 -7.54 -3.31 5.36
CA ALA A 483 -6.69 -2.15 5.61
C ALA A 483 -5.64 -2.42 6.70
N LYS A 484 -4.39 -2.02 6.43
CA LYS A 484 -3.30 -2.01 7.42
C LYS A 484 -3.33 -0.71 8.20
N LEU A 485 -4.43 -0.51 8.94
CA LEU A 485 -4.66 0.68 9.75
C LEU A 485 -3.53 0.86 10.76
N THR A 486 -3.02 2.07 10.89
CA THR A 486 -2.08 2.50 11.93
C THR A 486 -2.80 3.29 13.03
N SER A 487 -3.87 4.02 12.71
CA SER A 487 -4.66 4.76 13.69
C SER A 487 -6.17 4.66 13.45
N ILE A 488 -6.91 4.69 14.56
CA ILE A 488 -8.36 4.79 14.59
C ILE A 488 -8.71 5.99 15.47
N GLY A 489 -9.38 6.98 14.88
CA GLY A 489 -9.84 8.19 15.56
C GLY A 489 -10.93 7.94 16.61
N ASP A 490 -11.31 9.00 17.31
CA ASP A 490 -12.40 8.97 18.30
C ASP A 490 -13.73 8.49 17.67
N TYR A 491 -14.65 7.96 18.49
CA TYR A 491 -16.04 7.63 18.12
C TYR A 491 -16.27 6.57 17.02
N ASN A 492 -15.24 5.92 16.47
CA ASN A 492 -15.37 5.13 15.25
C ASN A 492 -16.36 3.96 15.25
N PHE A 493 -16.74 3.36 16.38
CA PHE A 493 -17.79 2.34 16.44
C PHE A 493 -18.90 2.72 17.43
N TYR A 494 -18.99 4.00 17.79
CA TYR A 494 -19.96 4.54 18.74
C TYR A 494 -21.41 4.20 18.34
N GLY A 495 -22.19 3.61 19.26
CA GLY A 495 -23.61 3.31 19.03
C GLY A 495 -23.90 2.25 17.96
N MET A 496 -22.92 1.45 17.54
CA MET A 496 -23.13 0.36 16.57
C MET A 496 -23.86 -0.83 17.21
N ASP A 497 -25.17 -0.69 17.40
CA ASP A 497 -25.99 -1.62 18.20
C ASP A 497 -26.02 -3.06 17.69
N ALA A 498 -25.92 -3.29 16.38
CA ALA A 498 -25.90 -4.64 15.81
C ALA A 498 -24.53 -5.34 15.90
N LEU A 499 -23.45 -4.60 16.20
CA LEU A 499 -22.06 -5.07 16.12
C LEU A 499 -21.79 -6.12 17.20
N THR A 500 -21.31 -7.30 16.81
CA THR A 500 -21.10 -8.43 17.74
C THR A 500 -19.65 -8.68 18.11
N GLU A 501 -18.69 -8.40 17.22
CA GLU A 501 -17.26 -8.59 17.47
C GLU A 501 -16.43 -7.55 16.69
N VAL A 502 -15.33 -7.08 17.29
CA VAL A 502 -14.30 -6.31 16.58
C VAL A 502 -12.91 -6.84 16.91
N VAL A 503 -12.17 -7.25 15.88
CA VAL A 503 -10.75 -7.61 15.96
C VAL A 503 -9.95 -6.60 15.15
N LEU A 504 -9.16 -5.75 15.83
CA LEU A 504 -8.40 -4.69 15.16
C LEU A 504 -7.10 -5.24 14.51
N PRO A 505 -6.67 -4.70 13.35
CA PRO A 505 -5.41 -5.10 12.73
C PRO A 505 -4.20 -4.90 13.63
N ALA A 506 -3.29 -5.89 13.67
CA ALA A 506 -2.04 -5.83 14.45
C ALA A 506 -1.05 -4.71 14.03
N THR A 507 -1.42 -3.86 13.06
CA THR A 507 -0.68 -2.64 12.68
C THR A 507 -1.18 -1.39 13.40
N VAL A 508 -2.32 -1.45 14.10
CA VAL A 508 -2.92 -0.30 14.79
C VAL A 508 -2.06 0.07 16.01
N THR A 509 -1.53 1.29 16.02
CA THR A 509 -0.74 1.85 17.12
C THR A 509 -1.52 2.85 17.97
N TYR A 510 -2.72 3.29 17.52
CA TYR A 510 -3.59 4.20 18.27
C TYR A 510 -5.09 3.89 18.09
N VAL A 511 -5.83 3.89 19.19
CA VAL A 511 -7.30 3.81 19.26
C VAL A 511 -7.83 4.98 20.09
N GLY A 512 -8.69 5.79 19.47
CA GLY A 512 -9.28 6.99 20.06
C GLY A 512 -10.29 6.73 21.18
N SER A 513 -10.73 7.83 21.78
CA SER A 513 -11.69 7.85 22.88
C SER A 513 -13.12 7.55 22.40
N GLN A 514 -13.97 7.01 23.29
CA GLN A 514 -15.35 6.58 23.00
C GLN A 514 -15.53 5.61 21.81
N CYS A 515 -14.45 4.98 21.34
CA CYS A 515 -14.44 4.20 20.10
C CYS A 515 -15.46 3.05 20.07
N PHE A 516 -15.84 2.45 21.21
CA PHE A 516 -16.84 1.37 21.29
C PHE A 516 -18.03 1.71 22.21
N TYR A 517 -18.23 2.98 22.56
CA TYR A 517 -19.27 3.39 23.50
C TYR A 517 -20.67 3.04 22.96
N ASN A 518 -21.59 2.56 23.83
CA ASN A 518 -22.99 2.25 23.49
C ASN A 518 -23.19 1.09 22.47
N CYS A 519 -22.22 0.19 22.27
CA CYS A 519 -22.39 -0.99 21.42
C CYS A 519 -23.17 -2.10 22.15
N LYS A 520 -24.50 -2.10 22.06
CA LYS A 520 -25.33 -2.92 22.97
C LYS A 520 -25.19 -4.45 22.81
N ASN A 521 -24.87 -4.96 21.60
CA ASN A 521 -24.69 -6.40 21.34
C ASN A 521 -23.21 -6.84 21.17
N LEU A 522 -22.24 -5.95 21.39
CA LEU A 522 -20.81 -6.24 21.21
C LEU A 522 -20.33 -7.21 22.30
N THR A 523 -19.95 -8.43 21.92
CA THR A 523 -19.57 -9.51 22.83
C THR A 523 -18.07 -9.65 23.03
N LYS A 524 -17.27 -9.39 21.97
CA LYS A 524 -15.80 -9.46 22.00
C LYS A 524 -15.14 -8.25 21.33
N VAL A 525 -14.08 -7.73 21.97
CA VAL A 525 -13.17 -6.73 21.37
C VAL A 525 -11.72 -7.20 21.52
N VAL A 526 -10.94 -7.12 20.44
CA VAL A 526 -9.49 -7.38 20.45
C VAL A 526 -8.75 -6.14 19.97
N ILE A 527 -8.00 -5.52 20.88
CA ILE A 527 -7.05 -4.45 20.57
C ILE A 527 -5.63 -5.05 20.64
N PRO A 528 -4.80 -4.93 19.59
CA PRO A 528 -3.49 -5.59 19.54
C PRO A 528 -2.50 -4.99 20.54
N ASP A 529 -1.58 -5.83 21.03
CA ASP A 529 -0.44 -5.39 21.84
C ASP A 529 0.41 -4.34 21.09
N GLY A 530 0.86 -3.33 21.83
CA GLY A 530 1.56 -2.15 21.30
C GLY A 530 0.64 -1.00 20.88
N ALA A 531 -0.68 -1.21 20.75
CA ALA A 531 -1.61 -0.11 20.52
C ALA A 531 -1.73 0.80 21.75
N THR A 532 -1.84 2.11 21.53
CA THR A 532 -2.21 3.09 22.56
C THR A 532 -3.72 3.28 22.58
N VAL A 533 -4.38 3.11 23.72
CA VAL A 533 -5.84 3.31 23.87
C VAL A 533 -6.12 4.50 24.79
N ASP A 534 -6.98 5.44 24.38
CA ASP A 534 -7.41 6.55 25.25
C ASP A 534 -8.64 6.18 26.10
N MET A 535 -8.44 6.08 27.42
CA MET A 535 -9.50 5.72 28.37
C MET A 535 -10.34 6.92 28.85
N SER A 536 -9.94 8.17 28.53
CA SER A 536 -10.43 9.41 29.18
C SER A 536 -11.93 9.67 29.07
N ARG A 537 -12.56 9.26 27.97
CA ARG A 537 -14.00 9.43 27.73
C ARG A 537 -14.79 8.12 27.79
N ALA A 538 -14.23 7.10 28.44
CA ALA A 538 -14.86 5.80 28.65
C ALA A 538 -15.16 4.97 27.36
N PRO A 539 -14.13 4.39 26.71
CA PRO A 539 -14.26 3.72 25.42
C PRO A 539 -15.18 2.50 25.35
N PHE A 540 -15.49 1.82 26.46
CA PHE A 540 -16.32 0.58 26.49
C PHE A 540 -17.58 0.72 27.37
N ALA A 541 -18.01 1.95 27.67
CA ALA A 541 -19.23 2.16 28.45
C ALA A 541 -20.49 1.79 27.66
N ASN A 542 -21.53 1.38 28.39
CA ASN A 542 -22.83 0.92 27.89
C ASN A 542 -22.74 -0.26 26.90
N CYS A 543 -21.79 -1.17 27.13
CA CYS A 543 -21.62 -2.43 26.39
C CYS A 543 -22.03 -3.65 27.26
N PRO A 544 -23.32 -3.85 27.54
CA PRO A 544 -23.80 -4.88 28.48
C PRO A 544 -23.58 -6.31 27.98
N ALA A 545 -23.42 -6.52 26.68
CA ALA A 545 -23.14 -7.83 26.08
C ALA A 545 -21.65 -8.23 26.09
N LEU A 546 -20.73 -7.31 26.39
CA LEU A 546 -19.29 -7.53 26.30
C LEU A 546 -18.85 -8.59 27.31
N VAL A 547 -18.50 -9.78 26.85
CA VAL A 547 -18.06 -10.90 27.70
C VAL A 547 -16.54 -11.05 27.70
N GLU A 548 -15.86 -10.56 26.66
CA GLU A 548 -14.43 -10.73 26.47
C GLU A 548 -13.79 -9.47 25.89
N ILE A 549 -12.65 -9.04 26.45
CA ILE A 549 -11.84 -7.97 25.87
C ILE A 549 -10.34 -8.25 26.02
N GLU A 550 -9.60 -8.06 24.93
CA GLU A 550 -8.14 -8.08 24.90
C GLU A 550 -7.63 -6.64 24.76
N LEU A 551 -6.78 -6.21 25.70
CA LEU A 551 -6.27 -4.84 25.85
C LEU A 551 -4.74 -4.82 25.88
N PRO A 552 -4.08 -3.88 25.17
CA PRO A 552 -2.63 -3.70 25.23
C PRO A 552 -2.19 -3.14 26.60
N ALA A 553 -0.91 -3.32 26.93
CA ALA A 553 -0.31 -2.70 28.12
C ALA A 553 -0.35 -1.15 28.13
N THR A 554 -0.54 -0.52 26.98
CA THR A 554 -0.40 0.93 26.73
C THR A 554 -1.73 1.68 26.76
N LEU A 555 -2.38 1.75 27.93
CA LEU A 555 -3.57 2.58 28.14
C LEU A 555 -3.19 4.00 28.60
N LYS A 556 -3.85 5.02 28.07
CA LYS A 556 -3.69 6.43 28.46
C LYS A 556 -4.85 6.92 29.32
N ASN A 557 -4.55 7.95 30.11
CA ASN A 557 -5.43 8.67 31.04
C ASN A 557 -5.89 7.84 32.26
N GLN A 558 -5.42 8.24 33.45
CA GLN A 558 -5.62 7.53 34.73
C GLN A 558 -7.07 7.58 35.26
N SER A 559 -7.92 8.43 34.67
CA SER A 559 -9.34 8.51 34.97
C SER A 559 -10.13 7.48 34.16
N ALA A 560 -9.85 6.19 34.35
CA ALA A 560 -10.68 5.10 33.82
C ALA A 560 -12.05 4.98 34.53
N GLU A 561 -12.39 5.94 35.41
CA GLU A 561 -13.65 6.10 36.15
C GLU A 561 -14.83 6.31 35.18
N GLY A 562 -15.31 5.20 34.63
CA GLY A 562 -16.36 5.16 33.62
C GLY A 562 -16.07 4.21 32.45
N ALA A 563 -14.82 3.78 32.23
CA ALA A 563 -14.41 3.02 31.04
C ALA A 563 -15.19 1.72 30.80
N PHE A 564 -15.69 1.11 31.86
CA PHE A 564 -16.59 -0.05 31.86
C PHE A 564 -17.91 0.26 32.59
N ALA A 565 -18.41 1.49 32.47
CA ALA A 565 -19.72 1.87 33.01
C ALA A 565 -20.83 1.10 32.30
N ASN A 566 -21.67 0.39 33.05
CA ASN A 566 -22.76 -0.43 32.51
C ASN A 566 -22.30 -1.52 31.51
N ALA A 567 -21.01 -1.90 31.54
CA ALA A 567 -20.52 -3.11 30.88
C ALA A 567 -20.95 -4.35 31.70
N ASN A 568 -20.73 -5.55 31.13
CA ASN A 568 -21.01 -6.80 31.82
C ASN A 568 -20.16 -6.94 33.11
N GLU A 569 -20.79 -7.19 34.24
CA GLU A 569 -20.06 -7.42 35.51
C GLU A 569 -19.14 -8.66 35.45
N ALA A 570 -19.48 -9.65 34.62
CA ALA A 570 -18.75 -10.92 34.48
C ALA A 570 -17.75 -10.93 33.30
N LEU A 571 -17.36 -9.75 32.82
CA LEU A 571 -16.38 -9.54 31.74
C LEU A 571 -15.04 -10.27 32.01
N ALA A 572 -14.52 -10.98 31.02
CA ALA A 572 -13.14 -11.45 30.98
C ALA A 572 -12.26 -10.39 30.32
N ILE A 573 -11.22 -9.93 31.03
CA ILE A 573 -10.24 -8.95 30.54
C ILE A 573 -8.88 -9.62 30.45
N THR A 574 -8.34 -9.73 29.24
CA THR A 574 -6.92 -10.04 29.00
C THR A 574 -6.18 -8.73 28.81
N PHE A 575 -5.30 -8.39 29.75
CA PHE A 575 -4.48 -7.18 29.72
C PHE A 575 -3.03 -7.55 29.43
N GLY A 576 -2.41 -6.90 28.43
CA GLY A 576 -1.00 -7.06 28.09
C GLY A 576 -0.04 -6.58 29.19
N GLY A 577 -0.51 -5.71 30.09
CA GLY A 577 0.23 -5.26 31.27
C GLY A 577 0.05 -6.15 32.50
N ASN A 578 0.84 -5.88 33.54
CA ASN A 578 0.74 -6.57 34.83
C ASN A 578 -0.42 -6.04 35.70
N SER A 579 -0.71 -6.75 36.78
CA SER A 579 -1.65 -6.39 37.84
C SER A 579 -1.40 -5.00 38.45
N ASN A 580 -0.12 -4.64 38.61
CA ASN A 580 0.29 -3.39 39.25
C ASN A 580 -0.06 -2.17 38.38
N LEU A 581 0.24 -2.23 37.09
CA LEU A 581 -0.15 -1.20 36.13
C LEU A 581 -1.68 -1.12 36.00
N TRP A 582 -2.38 -2.25 35.98
CA TRP A 582 -3.85 -2.27 35.97
C TRP A 582 -4.43 -1.53 37.18
N TYR A 583 -4.02 -1.90 38.41
CA TYR A 583 -4.47 -1.25 39.63
C TYR A 583 -4.15 0.25 39.66
N TYR A 584 -2.95 0.65 39.22
CA TYR A 584 -2.56 2.05 39.11
C TYR A 584 -3.49 2.85 38.17
N LEU A 585 -3.90 2.26 37.04
CA LEU A 585 -4.76 2.90 36.04
C LEU A 585 -6.26 2.82 36.34
N THR A 586 -6.72 1.81 37.10
CA THR A 586 -8.16 1.54 37.29
C THR A 586 -8.64 1.61 38.74
N SER A 587 -7.81 2.01 39.71
CA SER A 587 -8.21 2.13 41.13
C SER A 587 -9.45 3.01 41.36
N ALA A 588 -9.61 4.07 40.55
CA ALA A 588 -10.80 4.94 40.55
C ALA A 588 -12.04 4.31 39.86
N ALA A 589 -11.88 3.29 39.02
CA ALA A 589 -12.95 2.67 38.22
C ALA A 589 -13.67 1.50 38.94
N SER A 590 -13.41 1.31 40.23
CA SER A 590 -13.44 0.01 40.90
C SER A 590 -14.82 -0.59 41.22
N ALA A 591 -15.93 0.11 40.92
CA ALA A 591 -17.27 -0.37 41.25
C ALA A 591 -17.77 -1.52 40.35
N ASN A 592 -17.61 -1.40 39.03
CA ASN A 592 -18.30 -2.30 38.07
C ASN A 592 -17.50 -3.58 37.74
N LEU A 593 -16.18 -3.53 37.93
CA LEU A 593 -15.27 -4.65 37.65
C LEU A 593 -15.16 -5.65 38.80
N ALA A 594 -15.94 -5.50 39.88
CA ALA A 594 -15.85 -6.31 41.09
C ALA A 594 -16.16 -7.82 40.93
N LYS A 595 -16.63 -8.25 39.76
CA LYS A 595 -16.85 -9.66 39.37
C LYS A 595 -16.12 -10.06 38.08
N ALA A 596 -15.34 -9.14 37.49
CA ALA A 596 -14.61 -9.39 36.26
C ALA A 596 -13.48 -10.41 36.49
N THR A 597 -13.14 -11.17 35.45
CA THR A 597 -12.02 -12.12 35.49
C THR A 597 -10.82 -11.52 34.76
N MET A 598 -9.70 -11.38 35.48
CA MET A 598 -8.50 -10.71 34.98
C MET A 598 -7.43 -11.72 34.59
N THR A 599 -6.95 -11.61 33.35
CA THR A 599 -5.74 -12.27 32.86
C THR A 599 -4.69 -11.19 32.59
N TYR A 600 -3.53 -11.25 33.26
CA TYR A 600 -2.48 -10.24 33.13
C TYR A 600 -1.33 -10.72 32.23
N ASN A 601 -0.50 -9.77 31.77
CA ASN A 601 0.69 -10.00 30.96
C ASN A 601 0.40 -10.81 29.67
N GLY A 602 -0.76 -10.59 29.05
CA GLY A 602 -1.19 -11.35 27.86
C GLY A 602 -1.38 -12.85 28.10
N GLY A 603 -1.56 -13.27 29.36
CA GLY A 603 -1.67 -14.69 29.75
C GLY A 603 -0.34 -15.43 29.88
N LYS A 604 0.81 -14.73 29.83
CA LYS A 604 2.13 -15.33 30.08
C LYS A 604 2.23 -15.85 31.52
N THR A 605 2.96 -16.96 31.69
CA THR A 605 3.13 -17.59 33.01
C THR A 605 4.05 -16.75 33.89
N ILE A 606 3.56 -16.42 35.09
CA ILE A 606 4.38 -15.78 36.14
C ILE A 606 5.12 -16.88 36.91
N GLU A 607 6.44 -16.76 36.99
CA GLU A 607 7.30 -17.51 37.89
C GLU A 607 7.66 -16.66 39.12
N GLN A 608 7.91 -17.30 40.26
CA GLN A 608 8.22 -16.61 41.51
C GLN A 608 9.48 -17.17 42.17
N ASP A 609 10.28 -16.28 42.78
CA ASP A 609 11.38 -16.70 43.64
C ASP A 609 10.92 -17.06 45.06
N GLY A 610 11.84 -17.59 45.87
CA GLY A 610 11.55 -17.97 47.26
C GLY A 610 11.24 -16.80 48.20
N ASN A 611 11.27 -15.55 47.72
CA ASN A 611 10.97 -14.33 48.46
C ASN A 611 9.66 -13.67 47.99
N GLY A 612 8.99 -14.21 46.96
CA GLY A 612 7.77 -13.64 46.37
C GLY A 612 8.03 -12.58 45.30
N THR A 613 9.23 -12.53 44.72
CA THR A 613 9.56 -11.68 43.57
C THR A 613 9.03 -12.33 42.30
N GLU A 614 8.32 -11.58 41.45
CA GLU A 614 7.59 -12.12 40.29
C GLU A 614 8.30 -11.84 38.96
N PHE A 615 8.45 -12.88 38.13
CA PHE A 615 9.16 -12.83 36.86
C PHE A 615 8.33 -13.45 35.73
N ILE A 616 8.58 -13.02 34.49
CA ILE A 616 8.05 -13.65 33.28
C ILE A 616 9.20 -13.94 32.32
N LEU A 617 9.23 -15.15 31.77
CA LEU A 617 10.16 -15.54 30.71
C LEU A 617 9.82 -14.76 29.44
N ASN A 618 10.80 -14.08 28.86
CA ASN A 618 10.64 -13.32 27.63
C ASN A 618 10.49 -14.25 26.41
N ASP A 619 10.01 -13.70 25.30
CA ASP A 619 9.70 -14.50 24.09
C ASP A 619 10.95 -15.02 23.35
N ASP A 620 12.14 -14.59 23.78
CA ASP A 620 13.43 -15.17 23.39
C ASP A 620 13.67 -16.57 24.01
N GLY A 621 12.94 -16.92 25.07
CA GLY A 621 13.14 -18.11 25.89
C GLY A 621 14.44 -18.10 26.70
N GLU A 622 15.21 -17.01 26.69
CA GLU A 622 16.58 -16.90 27.22
C GLU A 622 16.79 -15.77 28.22
N SER A 623 15.81 -14.86 28.41
CA SER A 623 15.87 -13.83 29.45
C SER A 623 14.54 -13.67 30.22
N TYR A 624 14.60 -13.02 31.39
CA TYR A 624 13.43 -12.73 32.22
C TYR A 624 13.16 -11.23 32.35
N THR A 625 11.90 -10.87 32.48
CA THR A 625 11.43 -9.56 32.95
C THR A 625 10.92 -9.67 34.39
N LEU A 626 11.39 -8.80 35.28
CA LEU A 626 10.83 -8.60 36.62
C LEU A 626 9.47 -7.89 36.49
N VAL A 627 8.36 -8.48 36.94
CA VAL A 627 7.00 -7.94 36.73
C VAL A 627 6.24 -7.55 38.00
N GLY A 628 6.71 -7.89 39.20
CA GLY A 628 6.02 -7.52 40.42
C GLY A 628 6.59 -8.13 41.70
N PHE A 629 5.83 -7.98 42.78
CA PHE A 629 6.04 -8.61 44.08
C PHE A 629 4.71 -9.17 44.57
N TYR A 630 4.71 -10.43 45.02
CA TYR A 630 3.52 -11.20 45.29
C TYR A 630 2.80 -10.74 46.57
N ASP A 631 1.48 -10.58 46.45
CA ASP A 631 0.59 -9.85 47.37
C ASP A 631 0.44 -10.45 48.79
N THR A 632 1.20 -11.49 49.15
CA THR A 632 1.12 -12.18 50.46
C THR A 632 2.31 -11.94 51.39
N VAL A 633 3.31 -11.15 51.01
CA VAL A 633 4.44 -10.82 51.92
C VAL A 633 3.91 -9.99 53.10
N LYS A 634 4.21 -10.45 54.33
CA LYS A 634 3.82 -9.77 55.57
C LYS A 634 5.01 -9.22 56.34
N ALA A 635 4.85 -8.03 56.89
CA ALA A 635 5.83 -7.33 57.72
C ALA A 635 6.18 -8.16 58.97
N GLY A 636 7.39 -8.72 58.99
CA GLY A 636 7.90 -9.58 60.06
C GLY A 636 8.02 -11.06 59.70
N GLU A 637 7.56 -11.48 58.53
CA GLU A 637 8.02 -12.75 57.92
C GLU A 637 9.51 -12.64 57.55
N PRO A 638 10.28 -13.75 57.50
CA PRO A 638 11.69 -13.73 57.09
C PRO A 638 11.93 -13.24 55.64
N LEU A 639 10.86 -13.17 54.85
CA LEU A 639 10.85 -12.74 53.45
C LEU A 639 10.45 -11.26 53.28
N ALA A 640 10.14 -10.55 54.38
CA ALA A 640 9.85 -9.12 54.32
C ALA A 640 11.08 -8.36 53.77
N PRO A 641 10.97 -7.66 52.63
CA PRO A 641 12.13 -7.17 51.91
C PRO A 641 12.91 -6.13 52.72
N VAL A 642 14.23 -6.20 52.57
CA VAL A 642 15.19 -5.39 53.34
C VAL A 642 15.01 -3.90 53.06
N GLY A 643 15.53 -3.06 53.97
CA GLY A 643 15.58 -1.61 53.77
C GLY A 643 16.34 -1.16 52.51
N ALA A 644 17.12 -2.04 51.89
CA ALA A 644 17.68 -1.85 50.56
C ALA A 644 17.28 -3.03 49.65
N TYR A 645 16.85 -2.75 48.43
CA TYR A 645 16.55 -3.75 47.41
C TYR A 645 17.56 -3.70 46.27
N THR A 646 17.94 -4.88 45.75
CA THR A 646 18.78 -5.02 44.57
C THR A 646 18.11 -5.95 43.58
N VAL A 647 17.88 -5.51 42.34
CA VAL A 647 17.35 -6.38 41.28
C VAL A 647 18.37 -7.48 40.98
N PRO A 648 18.01 -8.77 41.07
CA PRO A 648 18.93 -9.86 40.76
C PRO A 648 19.47 -9.77 39.33
N THR A 649 20.67 -10.29 39.09
CA THR A 649 21.27 -10.33 37.73
C THR A 649 20.66 -11.41 36.85
N GLU A 650 20.15 -12.48 37.48
CA GLU A 650 19.58 -13.66 36.85
C GLU A 650 18.45 -14.25 37.69
N PHE A 651 17.55 -14.97 37.04
CA PHE A 651 16.53 -15.82 37.64
C PHE A 651 16.50 -17.16 36.89
N ASN A 652 16.36 -18.28 37.60
CA ASN A 652 16.44 -19.64 37.04
C ASN A 652 17.63 -19.89 36.07
N GLY A 653 18.77 -19.21 36.30
CA GLY A 653 19.99 -19.31 35.49
C GLY A 653 19.97 -18.54 34.15
N LYS A 654 18.99 -17.67 33.94
CA LYS A 654 18.86 -16.78 32.78
C LYS A 654 18.90 -15.30 33.20
N PRO A 655 19.50 -14.39 32.43
CA PRO A 655 19.63 -12.98 32.79
C PRO A 655 18.27 -12.28 32.94
N ILE A 656 18.16 -11.37 33.91
CA ILE A 656 17.02 -10.44 34.01
C ILE A 656 17.34 -9.21 33.17
N THR A 657 16.62 -9.05 32.05
CA THR A 657 16.84 -8.00 31.06
C THR A 657 15.78 -6.89 31.10
N GLY A 658 14.59 -7.19 31.64
CA GLY A 658 13.49 -6.23 31.74
C GLY A 658 13.04 -5.95 33.17
N ILE A 659 12.53 -4.73 33.38
CA ILE A 659 11.65 -4.37 34.48
C ILE A 659 10.31 -3.96 33.85
N GLY A 660 9.22 -4.63 34.22
CA GLY A 660 7.88 -4.35 33.74
C GLY A 660 7.35 -2.98 34.19
N ALA A 661 6.20 -2.59 33.67
CA ALA A 661 5.55 -1.34 34.06
C ALA A 661 5.10 -1.37 35.54
N ALA A 662 5.12 -0.23 36.22
CA ALA A 662 4.64 -0.04 37.59
C ALA A 662 5.20 -0.98 38.68
N VAL A 663 6.30 -1.71 38.40
CA VAL A 663 6.94 -2.62 39.37
C VAL A 663 7.39 -1.87 40.62
N PHE A 664 8.03 -0.71 40.44
CA PHE A 664 8.57 0.13 41.52
C PHE A 664 7.71 1.37 41.74
N ASN A 665 6.43 1.16 42.07
CA ASN A 665 5.42 2.21 42.19
C ASN A 665 4.56 2.01 43.45
N ALA A 666 4.75 2.86 44.47
CA ALA A 666 4.03 2.74 45.74
C ALA A 666 2.57 3.21 45.70
N LYS A 667 2.04 3.56 44.52
CA LYS A 667 0.61 3.79 44.22
C LYS A 667 0.00 2.65 43.39
N ALA A 668 0.77 1.62 43.01
CA ALA A 668 0.35 0.54 42.10
C ALA A 668 0.00 -0.80 42.78
N TYR A 669 0.19 -0.93 44.09
CA TYR A 669 -0.08 -2.18 44.83
C TYR A 669 -1.33 -2.06 45.70
N ALA A 670 -2.16 -3.11 45.68
CA ALA A 670 -3.31 -3.24 46.56
C ALA A 670 -2.89 -3.63 48.00
N ASN A 671 -1.81 -4.41 48.15
CA ASN A 671 -1.22 -4.69 49.46
C ASN A 671 -0.54 -3.44 50.04
N GLU A 672 -1.12 -2.91 51.13
CA GLU A 672 -0.63 -1.72 51.85
C GLU A 672 0.78 -1.90 52.43
N GLU A 673 1.21 -3.11 52.75
CA GLU A 673 2.53 -3.42 53.33
C GLU A 673 3.62 -3.34 52.25
N ILE A 674 3.36 -3.86 51.04
CA ILE A 674 4.26 -3.71 49.87
C ILE A 674 4.34 -2.23 49.46
N ALA A 675 3.20 -1.54 49.39
CA ALA A 675 3.17 -0.10 49.11
C ALA A 675 3.91 0.73 50.18
N THR A 676 3.82 0.33 51.46
CA THR A 676 4.56 0.97 52.56
C THR A 676 6.05 0.69 52.49
N TRP A 677 6.47 -0.53 52.14
CA TRP A 677 7.87 -0.85 51.88
C TRP A 677 8.43 -0.01 50.73
N MET A 678 7.70 0.16 49.62
CA MET A 678 8.17 1.00 48.51
C MET A 678 8.32 2.48 48.86
N LYS A 679 7.52 3.00 49.81
CA LYS A 679 7.71 4.35 50.38
C LYS A 679 8.90 4.43 51.33
N THR A 680 9.21 3.35 52.05
CA THR A 680 10.13 3.37 53.20
C THR A 680 11.50 2.72 52.94
N MET A 681 11.71 2.01 51.82
CA MET A 681 13.02 1.51 51.45
C MET A 681 14.00 2.69 51.25
N VAL A 682 15.24 2.54 51.74
CA VAL A 682 16.27 3.59 51.69
C VAL A 682 17.17 3.50 50.46
N ALA A 683 17.20 2.35 49.78
CA ALA A 683 17.93 2.19 48.52
C ALA A 683 17.24 1.21 47.56
N LEU A 684 17.22 1.56 46.27
CA LEU A 684 16.86 0.69 45.16
C LEU A 684 18.03 0.64 44.18
N ILE A 685 18.50 -0.58 43.88
CA ILE A 685 19.69 -0.84 43.09
C ILE A 685 19.34 -1.74 41.91
N ILE A 686 19.36 -1.18 40.71
CA ILE A 686 19.26 -1.92 39.45
C ILE A 686 20.67 -1.93 38.86
N GLY A 687 21.46 -2.92 39.23
CA GLY A 687 22.89 -3.00 38.92
C GLY A 687 23.65 -3.88 39.91
N VAL A 688 24.95 -4.03 39.70
CA VAL A 688 25.85 -4.83 40.53
C VAL A 688 26.76 -3.92 41.34
N MET A 689 26.64 -4.01 42.68
CA MET A 689 27.49 -3.31 43.64
C MET A 689 28.57 -4.25 44.17
N THR A 690 29.85 -3.93 43.95
CA THR A 690 30.99 -4.75 44.39
C THR A 690 31.84 -4.03 45.44
N PRO A 691 32.21 -4.67 46.57
CA PRO A 691 33.13 -4.06 47.54
C PRO A 691 34.52 -3.85 46.92
N ASN A 692 35.01 -2.61 46.93
CA ASN A 692 36.30 -2.25 46.37
C ASN A 692 37.44 -2.32 47.41
N ALA A 693 38.68 -2.20 46.95
CA ALA A 693 39.87 -2.35 47.80
C ALA A 693 40.02 -1.28 48.90
N ALA A 694 39.23 -0.19 48.86
CA ALA A 694 39.19 0.85 49.89
C ALA A 694 38.03 0.65 50.90
N GLY A 695 37.18 -0.36 50.71
CA GLY A 695 35.99 -0.60 51.55
C GLY A 695 34.76 0.24 51.19
N ALA A 696 34.80 0.97 50.06
CA ALA A 696 33.61 1.51 49.41
C ALA A 696 33.02 0.46 48.44
N PHE A 697 31.94 0.82 47.74
CA PHE A 697 31.34 -0.04 46.71
C PHE A 697 31.49 0.59 45.33
N ASP A 698 31.98 -0.19 44.37
CA ASP A 698 31.98 0.17 42.95
C ASP A 698 30.67 -0.33 42.32
N TYR A 699 29.93 0.58 41.67
CA TYR A 699 28.73 0.27 40.91
C TYR A 699 29.08 -0.12 39.46
N SER A 700 28.34 -1.09 38.92
CA SER A 700 28.35 -1.48 37.51
C SER A 700 26.94 -1.87 37.06
N ASP A 701 26.63 -1.76 35.78
CA ASP A 701 25.32 -2.14 35.26
C ASP A 701 25.09 -3.66 35.37
N ASN A 702 23.82 -4.05 35.54
CA ASN A 702 23.39 -5.45 35.43
C ASN A 702 22.91 -5.72 33.99
N ASN A 703 22.20 -6.84 33.78
CA ASN A 703 21.68 -7.22 32.48
C ASN A 703 20.44 -6.40 32.04
N VAL A 704 19.91 -5.49 32.88
CA VAL A 704 18.67 -4.77 32.58
C VAL A 704 18.90 -3.74 31.47
N LYS A 705 18.10 -3.89 30.41
CA LYS A 705 18.08 -3.04 29.21
C LYS A 705 16.72 -2.40 28.95
N ASN A 706 15.65 -2.83 29.62
CA ASN A 706 14.33 -2.22 29.51
C ASN A 706 13.69 -1.91 30.87
N ILE A 707 13.04 -0.74 31.00
CA ILE A 707 12.31 -0.26 32.18
C ILE A 707 10.95 0.29 31.72
N GLY A 708 9.89 -0.48 31.97
CA GLY A 708 8.51 -0.12 31.59
C GLY A 708 7.98 1.15 32.27
N SER A 709 6.82 1.60 31.80
CA SER A 709 6.17 2.84 32.25
C SER A 709 5.82 2.86 33.74
N HIS A 710 5.61 4.04 34.30
CA HIS A 710 5.12 4.27 35.66
C HIS A 710 6.01 3.68 36.78
N ASN A 711 7.32 3.57 36.54
CA ASN A 711 8.31 3.15 37.54
C ASN A 711 8.90 4.34 38.32
N PHE A 712 9.41 4.06 39.53
CA PHE A 712 9.97 5.03 40.47
C PHE A 712 8.95 6.08 40.92
N VAL A 713 7.83 5.60 41.46
CA VAL A 713 6.67 6.43 41.83
C VAL A 713 6.38 6.37 43.33
N ALA A 714 6.21 7.54 43.96
CA ALA A 714 5.89 7.74 45.37
C ALA A 714 6.93 7.11 46.34
N MET A 715 8.20 7.32 46.03
CA MET A 715 9.34 6.84 46.80
C MET A 715 9.76 7.87 47.86
N GLU A 716 9.13 7.80 49.03
CA GLU A 716 9.28 8.81 50.08
C GLU A 716 10.66 8.81 50.75
N SER A 717 11.27 7.63 50.96
CA SER A 717 12.50 7.45 51.77
C SER A 717 13.73 6.99 50.97
N VAL A 718 13.61 6.78 49.65
CA VAL A 718 14.70 6.23 48.81
C VAL A 718 15.83 7.24 48.66
N ALA A 719 16.87 7.12 49.48
CA ALA A 719 18.04 8.00 49.47
C ALA A 719 19.04 7.65 48.34
N GLN A 720 19.09 6.38 47.93
CA GLN A 720 19.88 5.93 46.77
C GLN A 720 18.98 5.24 45.74
N LEU A 721 18.75 5.88 44.59
CA LEU A 721 18.13 5.26 43.42
C LEU A 721 19.21 5.06 42.36
N ARG A 722 19.62 3.81 42.14
CA ARG A 722 20.61 3.43 41.11
C ARG A 722 19.88 2.69 39.99
N VAL A 723 19.87 3.31 38.82
CA VAL A 723 19.38 2.76 37.55
C VAL A 723 20.57 2.45 36.63
N PRO A 724 20.44 1.56 35.62
CA PRO A 724 21.52 1.30 34.66
C PRO A 724 22.01 2.59 33.99
N THR A 725 23.28 2.65 33.61
CA THR A 725 23.84 3.84 32.95
C THR A 725 23.31 4.03 31.53
N GLU A 726 22.86 2.95 30.88
CA GLU A 726 22.36 2.92 29.50
C GLU A 726 21.30 1.81 29.34
N ILE A 727 20.17 2.15 28.74
CA ILE A 727 19.05 1.24 28.42
C ILE A 727 18.66 1.39 26.95
N ASP A 728 17.85 0.47 26.44
CA ASP A 728 17.43 0.43 25.03
C ASP A 728 16.10 1.18 24.80
N ASP A 729 15.39 1.58 25.87
CA ASP A 729 14.15 2.36 25.77
C ASP A 729 14.43 3.83 25.40
N THR A 730 13.91 4.26 24.25
CA THR A 730 13.97 5.68 23.82
C THR A 730 12.88 6.55 24.45
N VAL A 731 11.83 5.97 25.03
CA VAL A 731 10.70 6.71 25.61
C VAL A 731 10.39 6.19 27.02
N MET A 732 10.41 7.08 28.02
CA MET A 732 9.85 6.80 29.35
C MET A 732 8.50 7.49 29.53
N VAL A 733 7.54 6.79 30.14
CA VAL A 733 6.17 7.30 30.39
C VAL A 733 5.83 7.19 31.87
N GLY A 734 5.39 8.29 32.51
CA GLY A 734 4.90 8.31 33.89
C GLY A 734 5.93 8.00 34.99
N CYS A 735 7.22 8.01 34.67
CA CYS A 735 8.29 7.63 35.60
C CYS A 735 8.76 8.79 36.51
N TYR A 736 9.45 8.44 37.60
CA TYR A 736 10.08 9.38 38.54
C TYR A 736 9.12 10.38 39.23
N ILE A 737 7.93 9.93 39.61
CA ILE A 737 6.86 10.74 40.23
C ILE A 737 6.98 10.73 41.77
N ASP A 738 6.80 11.87 42.43
CA ASP A 738 6.87 12.01 43.91
C ASP A 738 8.05 11.27 44.60
N ILE A 739 9.28 11.35 44.05
CA ILE A 739 10.49 10.80 44.72
C ILE A 739 11.01 11.81 45.74
N ILE A 740 10.68 11.63 47.03
CA ILE A 740 11.03 12.60 48.06
C ILE A 740 12.42 12.34 48.65
N GLY A 741 12.84 11.09 48.84
CA GLY A 741 14.08 10.75 49.55
C GLY A 741 15.38 11.00 48.78
N ALA A 742 15.33 11.04 47.45
CA ALA A 742 16.53 11.05 46.62
C ALA A 742 17.10 12.47 46.45
N ASN A 743 18.37 12.65 46.84
CA ASN A 743 19.14 13.85 46.48
C ASN A 743 19.60 13.81 45.01
N PHE A 744 19.69 12.62 44.41
CA PHE A 744 20.15 12.42 43.04
C PHE A 744 19.23 11.48 42.27
N ILE A 745 18.75 11.96 41.12
CA ILE A 745 18.02 11.16 40.13
C ILE A 745 18.86 11.15 38.85
N ARG A 746 19.10 9.98 38.27
CA ARG A 746 19.68 9.81 36.93
C ARG A 746 18.64 9.23 35.99
N VAL A 747 18.53 9.81 34.80
CA VAL A 747 17.89 9.20 33.64
C VAL A 747 18.97 8.43 32.86
N PRO A 748 18.76 7.15 32.51
CA PRO A 748 19.71 6.38 31.73
C PRO A 748 19.96 6.97 30.33
N ARG A 749 21.11 6.66 29.74
CA ARG A 749 21.37 6.91 28.32
C ARG A 749 20.49 5.99 27.47
N GLY A 750 20.18 6.43 26.25
CA GLY A 750 19.20 5.79 25.36
C GLY A 750 17.86 6.52 25.35
N VAL A 751 17.42 7.03 26.50
CA VAL A 751 16.17 7.80 26.62
C VAL A 751 16.26 9.10 25.81
N GLU A 752 15.28 9.32 24.95
CA GLU A 752 15.13 10.50 24.07
C GLU A 752 13.91 11.36 24.44
N THR A 753 12.78 10.73 24.77
CA THR A 753 11.53 11.41 25.17
C THR A 753 11.11 10.98 26.57
N MET A 754 10.63 11.92 27.39
CA MET A 754 10.04 11.61 28.70
C MET A 754 8.64 12.21 28.85
N THR A 755 7.62 11.37 28.75
CA THR A 755 6.20 11.76 28.78
C THR A 755 5.61 11.56 30.17
N ASP A 756 4.84 12.53 30.69
CA ASP A 756 4.18 12.50 32.01
C ASP A 756 5.11 12.18 33.22
N CYS A 757 6.42 12.23 33.02
CA CYS A 757 7.42 11.95 34.06
C CYS A 757 7.62 13.16 34.97
N PHE A 758 8.31 12.96 36.10
CA PHE A 758 8.69 14.03 37.03
C PHE A 758 7.54 14.86 37.62
N GLN A 759 6.31 14.31 37.65
CA GLN A 759 5.20 14.93 38.36
C GLN A 759 5.54 14.99 39.85
N TRP A 760 6.00 16.15 40.33
CA TRP A 760 6.48 16.33 41.69
C TRP A 760 5.56 17.26 42.48
N SER A 761 5.06 16.75 43.60
CA SER A 761 4.45 17.60 44.62
C SER A 761 5.44 18.66 45.14
N ASN A 762 4.90 19.75 45.69
CA ASN A 762 5.65 20.88 46.28
C ASN A 762 6.72 20.45 47.31
N ALA A 763 6.67 19.24 47.87
CA ALA A 763 7.67 18.71 48.79
C ALA A 763 9.08 18.57 48.16
N PHE A 764 9.17 18.31 46.85
CA PHE A 764 10.46 18.11 46.17
C PHE A 764 11.30 19.39 46.14
N PHE A 765 10.75 20.47 45.61
CA PHE A 765 11.49 21.74 45.40
C PHE A 765 11.65 22.60 46.65
N ASN A 766 10.74 22.47 47.62
CA ASN A 766 10.76 23.28 48.87
C ASN A 766 11.56 22.60 50.00
N GLY A 767 12.37 21.59 49.69
CA GLY A 767 13.30 20.95 50.64
C GLY A 767 14.47 21.84 51.06
N VAL A 768 15.28 21.35 52.01
CA VAL A 768 16.49 22.03 52.53
C VAL A 768 17.81 21.33 52.15
N ALA A 769 17.75 20.27 51.36
CA ALA A 769 18.90 19.57 50.80
C ALA A 769 19.06 19.92 49.32
N ALA A 770 20.30 19.95 48.83
CA ALA A 770 20.56 20.05 47.40
C ALA A 770 20.01 18.83 46.67
N ARG A 771 19.43 19.04 45.48
CA ARG A 771 18.83 17.99 44.64
C ARG A 771 19.30 18.14 43.21
N TRP A 772 19.71 17.04 42.59
CA TRP A 772 20.25 17.03 41.24
C TRP A 772 19.53 16.03 40.34
N LEU A 773 19.24 16.47 39.12
CA LEU A 773 18.78 15.61 38.03
C LEU A 773 19.90 15.49 36.99
N VAL A 774 20.32 14.25 36.70
CA VAL A 774 21.28 13.92 35.64
C VAL A 774 20.50 13.43 34.42
N LEU A 775 20.58 14.18 33.32
CA LEU A 775 19.95 13.88 32.03
C LEU A 775 20.98 13.37 31.02
N PRO A 776 20.65 12.40 30.16
CA PRO A 776 21.56 11.90 29.13
C PRO A 776 21.71 12.91 27.98
N SER A 777 22.79 12.81 27.21
CA SER A 777 22.96 13.57 25.96
C SER A 777 21.98 13.16 24.84
N SER A 778 21.18 12.11 25.02
CA SER A 778 20.18 11.62 24.08
C SER A 778 18.82 12.28 24.23
N ILE A 779 18.54 12.99 25.33
CA ILE A 779 17.24 13.61 25.59
C ILE A 779 16.94 14.70 24.53
N LYS A 780 15.70 14.71 24.02
CA LYS A 780 15.19 15.61 22.98
C LYS A 780 14.02 16.45 23.47
N GLU A 781 13.13 15.89 24.28
CA GLU A 781 11.87 16.54 24.67
C GLU A 781 11.25 15.99 25.97
N PHE A 782 10.43 16.85 26.59
CA PHE A 782 9.51 16.56 27.68
C PHE A 782 8.07 16.85 27.21
N ASN A 783 7.12 15.98 27.57
CA ASN A 783 5.72 16.07 27.16
C ASN A 783 4.78 15.78 28.35
N GLY A 784 3.87 16.70 28.69
CA GLY A 784 2.94 16.55 29.82
C GLY A 784 3.53 16.66 31.25
N ASN A 785 4.85 16.70 31.41
CA ASN A 785 5.55 16.78 32.70
C ASN A 785 5.18 18.04 33.51
N SER A 786 5.42 18.04 34.83
CA SER A 786 5.19 19.24 35.65
C SER A 786 6.17 19.45 36.81
N TRP A 787 6.67 20.68 36.89
CA TRP A 787 7.80 21.08 37.73
C TRP A 787 7.41 22.19 38.72
N THR A 788 6.26 22.02 39.39
CA THR A 788 5.66 23.02 40.29
C THR A 788 6.45 23.20 41.59
N GLY A 789 7.11 24.35 41.79
CA GLY A 789 7.70 24.70 43.09
C GLY A 789 8.60 25.95 43.11
N LYS A 790 9.19 26.25 44.27
CA LYS A 790 10.26 27.25 44.44
C LYS A 790 11.56 26.57 44.84
N ALA A 791 12.37 26.23 43.85
CA ALA A 791 13.59 25.46 44.01
C ALA A 791 14.69 26.19 44.81
N ASN A 792 14.79 25.92 46.11
CA ASN A 792 15.92 26.34 46.94
C ASN A 792 17.02 25.27 46.92
N GLY A 793 17.76 25.16 45.81
CA GLY A 793 18.88 24.21 45.67
C GLY A 793 18.61 23.00 44.77
N PHE A 794 17.76 23.14 43.75
CA PHE A 794 17.70 22.17 42.65
C PHE A 794 18.75 22.51 41.58
N GLY A 795 19.34 21.50 40.95
CA GLY A 795 20.26 21.63 39.82
C GLY A 795 20.06 20.54 38.77
N VAL A 796 20.52 20.82 37.55
CA VAL A 796 20.50 19.88 36.42
C VAL A 796 21.92 19.67 35.91
N VAL A 797 22.25 18.43 35.56
CA VAL A 797 23.53 18.00 34.98
C VAL A 797 23.23 17.31 33.66
N MET A 798 23.91 17.71 32.59
CA MET A 798 23.90 16.98 31.32
C MET A 798 25.07 15.99 31.32
N ASP A 799 24.80 14.70 31.16
CA ASP A 799 25.78 13.63 31.01
C ASP A 799 26.38 13.66 29.60
N CYS A 800 27.12 14.74 29.31
CA CYS A 800 27.82 14.99 28.06
C CYS A 800 29.15 15.72 28.32
N ALA A 801 30.07 15.64 27.36
CA ALA A 801 31.39 16.27 27.40
C ALA A 801 31.45 17.58 26.57
N ASN A 802 30.30 18.19 26.26
CA ASN A 802 30.22 19.36 25.38
C ASN A 802 30.29 20.67 26.17
N ALA A 803 31.10 21.63 25.71
CA ALA A 803 31.11 22.99 26.26
C ALA A 803 29.77 23.72 26.01
N ASP A 804 29.08 23.40 24.91
CA ASP A 804 27.80 24.00 24.54
C ASP A 804 26.58 23.28 25.17
N ALA A 805 26.78 22.48 26.22
CA ALA A 805 25.72 21.68 26.86
C ALA A 805 24.50 22.50 27.31
N GLY A 806 24.69 23.77 27.68
CA GLY A 806 23.59 24.69 28.01
C GLY A 806 22.72 25.03 26.81
N ALA A 807 23.31 25.20 25.63
CA ALA A 807 22.59 25.47 24.38
C ALA A 807 21.88 24.22 23.84
N GLU A 808 22.43 23.02 24.05
CA GLU A 808 21.73 21.77 23.73
C GLU A 808 20.52 21.58 24.67
N PHE A 809 20.66 21.84 25.97
CA PHE A 809 19.52 21.78 26.90
C PHE A 809 18.45 22.84 26.62
N GLU A 810 18.82 24.04 26.14
CA GLU A 810 17.85 25.04 25.69
C GLU A 810 17.00 24.55 24.50
N LYS A 811 17.59 23.82 23.53
CA LYS A 811 16.82 23.20 22.43
C LYS A 811 15.82 22.17 22.94
N VAL A 812 16.22 21.36 23.93
CA VAL A 812 15.33 20.37 24.55
C VAL A 812 14.14 21.05 25.20
N ILE A 813 14.38 22.15 25.94
CA ILE A 813 13.31 22.94 26.56
C ILE A 813 12.41 23.61 25.51
N ASP A 814 12.96 24.11 24.40
CA ASP A 814 12.18 24.74 23.31
C ASP A 814 11.41 23.73 22.44
N ALA A 815 11.81 22.46 22.41
CA ALA A 815 11.06 21.36 21.79
C ALA A 815 10.00 20.73 22.73
N SER A 816 9.97 21.11 24.01
CA SER A 816 9.17 20.44 25.03
C SER A 816 7.77 21.05 25.21
N HIS A 817 6.74 20.20 25.16
CA HIS A 817 5.33 20.60 25.22
C HIS A 817 4.64 20.06 26.48
N CYS A 818 4.77 20.79 27.59
CA CYS A 818 4.09 20.48 28.85
C CYS A 818 2.83 21.34 29.02
N THR A 819 1.68 20.70 29.25
CA THR A 819 0.35 21.32 29.19
C THR A 819 -0.08 22.10 30.45
N ARG A 820 0.78 22.16 31.49
CA ARG A 820 0.45 22.84 32.74
C ARG A 820 0.80 24.34 32.68
N SER A 821 -0.06 25.16 33.27
CA SER A 821 -0.09 26.63 33.10
C SER A 821 1.12 27.41 33.68
N ASP A 822 2.08 26.72 34.30
CA ASP A 822 3.33 27.29 34.79
C ASP A 822 4.57 26.96 33.91
N TRP A 823 4.43 26.08 32.90
CA TRP A 823 5.56 25.67 32.04
C TRP A 823 6.21 26.86 31.33
N GLU A 824 5.50 27.51 30.41
CA GLU A 824 5.99 28.68 29.66
C GLU A 824 6.23 29.90 30.57
N GLY A 825 5.38 30.07 31.60
CA GLY A 825 5.34 31.28 32.43
C GLY A 825 6.37 31.33 33.56
N ALA A 826 6.89 30.18 34.01
CA ALA A 826 7.82 30.09 35.14
C ALA A 826 8.93 29.05 34.96
N VAL A 827 8.62 27.85 34.45
CA VAL A 827 9.58 26.74 34.37
C VAL A 827 10.60 26.94 33.22
N VAL A 828 10.14 27.35 32.04
CA VAL A 828 11.03 27.68 30.91
C VAL A 828 11.97 28.85 31.25
N PRO A 829 11.50 30.00 31.80
CA PRO A 829 12.37 31.06 32.31
C PRO A 829 13.36 30.59 33.39
N PHE A 830 12.93 29.68 34.29
CA PHE A 830 13.79 29.10 35.32
C PHE A 830 14.93 28.30 34.68
N PHE A 831 14.65 27.34 33.79
CA PHE A 831 15.69 26.55 33.13
C PHE A 831 16.62 27.39 32.24
N LYS A 832 16.10 28.39 31.52
CA LYS A 832 16.90 29.36 30.76
C LYS A 832 17.70 30.35 31.63
N THR A 833 17.58 30.27 32.96
CA THR A 833 18.49 30.94 33.90
C THR A 833 19.65 30.01 34.34
N PHE A 834 19.46 28.68 34.29
CA PHE A 834 20.49 27.69 34.65
C PHE A 834 21.51 27.43 33.53
N SER A 835 21.05 27.43 32.28
CA SER A 835 21.89 27.21 31.07
C SER A 835 23.12 28.11 31.00
N GLY A 836 23.01 29.36 31.48
CA GLY A 836 24.10 30.34 31.48
C GLY A 836 24.94 30.44 32.78
N ALA A 837 24.65 29.65 33.82
CA ALA A 837 25.24 29.91 35.15
C ALA A 837 25.51 28.70 36.07
N SER A 838 24.86 27.54 35.89
CA SER A 838 24.87 26.48 36.92
C SER A 838 24.91 25.04 36.37
N LEU A 839 25.21 24.87 35.09
CA LEU A 839 25.35 23.56 34.47
C LEU A 839 26.76 22.99 34.70
N VAL A 840 26.84 21.81 35.34
CA VAL A 840 28.10 21.07 35.49
C VAL A 840 28.27 20.14 34.27
N VAL A 841 29.41 20.26 33.58
CA VAL A 841 29.78 19.40 32.43
C VAL A 841 30.72 18.30 32.91
N GLY A 842 30.52 17.06 32.44
CA GLY A 842 31.36 15.92 32.82
C GLY A 842 32.66 15.84 32.03
N GLU A 843 33.81 16.10 32.67
CA GLU A 843 35.11 15.93 32.03
C GLU A 843 35.50 14.45 31.84
N GLY A 844 35.54 14.01 30.59
CA GLY A 844 36.45 12.94 30.13
C GLY A 844 36.19 11.50 30.59
N GLY A 845 35.13 11.24 31.36
CA GLY A 845 34.73 9.89 31.80
C GLY A 845 33.24 9.83 32.12
N ALA A 846 32.68 8.61 32.23
CA ALA A 846 31.28 8.44 32.60
C ALA A 846 30.99 9.06 33.98
N PHE A 847 29.87 9.78 34.10
CA PHE A 847 29.49 10.47 35.33
C PHE A 847 29.45 9.50 36.52
N ASN A 848 30.42 9.62 37.43
CA ASN A 848 30.56 8.73 38.57
C ASN A 848 29.73 9.26 39.75
N TYR A 849 28.54 8.68 39.91
CA TYR A 849 27.55 8.96 40.95
C TYR A 849 28.15 8.94 42.37
N ASP A 850 28.98 7.93 42.68
CA ASP A 850 29.60 7.76 43.99
C ASP A 850 30.73 8.78 44.23
N LEU A 851 31.49 9.15 43.21
CA LEU A 851 32.48 10.23 43.30
C LEU A 851 31.79 11.58 43.54
N PHE A 852 30.67 11.86 42.86
CA PHE A 852 29.93 13.10 43.02
C PHE A 852 29.35 13.24 44.44
N LEU A 853 28.73 12.17 44.97
CA LEU A 853 28.31 12.08 46.37
C LEU A 853 29.49 12.20 47.35
N THR A 854 30.64 11.58 47.05
CA THR A 854 31.85 11.66 47.90
C THR A 854 32.47 13.05 47.93
N LEU A 855 32.28 13.85 46.87
CA LEU A 855 32.68 15.26 46.80
C LEU A 855 31.73 16.20 47.56
N GLY A 856 30.57 15.71 48.02
CA GLY A 856 29.65 16.45 48.89
C GLY A 856 28.76 17.46 48.16
N PHE A 857 28.47 17.22 46.88
CA PHE A 857 27.47 17.95 46.09
C PHE A 857 26.05 17.38 46.27
#